data_AF-A0A315VUK6-F1
#
_entry.id   AF-A0A315VUK6-F1
#
_cell.length_a   1.000
_cell.length_b   1.000
_cell.length_c   1.000
_cell.angle_alpha   90.00
_cell.angle_beta   90.00
_cell.angle_gamma   90.00
#
_symmetry.space_group_name_H-M   'P 1'
#
loop_
_entity.id
_entity.type
_entity.pdbx_description
1 polymer ?
#
loop_
_entity_poly.entity_id
_entity_poly.type
_entity_poly.pdbx_seq_one_letter_code
_entity_poly.pdbx_strand_id
1 'polypeptide(L)'
;MELWRQCAMWLIECRVLPENHRVTWEGAQVCDLAQALRDGVLLCQLLNNLLPQAVNLREINLRPQMSQFLCLKNIRTFLAICQEKFYLKKNDLFEAFELFDVRDFGKVMNTLSILSHSHVALQRGLQPFPLEGCAADDEIYSGLSDQIDDTVDEDDDLYDFVEDEDNEGDEIYEDLMRTEEPPETQQKVGVDKRECCLQEIQQTEEKYTATLDSILQHFMKPLEKFLQPYDIESIFINIKELAKTHHLLLEDVRNSISHLGAQNLYQVFINYKERLLLYGHYCSQVEAASKHLDKVSNAREDVRMKLEECSKRANSGRFSLRDLLMVPMQRVLKYHLLLQELLKHTTDATDKDNLRAGLDAMRDLAQCVNEVKRDNEVIKQITSFQMSIENLTQSLALFGRPKIDGELKICSSEKRSKQDRYAFLFDKAVVICKKKSGETFELKEIIELHNYQIRDETTGEKDNKKWSYLFLLLDCFGRCGYDFYFKTRELKKKWLEQFEMAMSNMCPENSTANNHDFQMYCFEETTSCKACAMLLRGTFFQGYQCTRCKMAAHKECLGRVPGCGRNSGLYEEIHSCKDKSHRTSGSSNTAKMEVHHEYYGVPPPPVGFGQPLQLFIGDIIELIRADVDLAWWEGRNLTAGQVGWFPCQSVKPYVSRPTSDLSDFLWFAGNMDRAAAKNLLISRSDGTFLVRQKDGGEFAISIKFNMDIRHIKITSCEGLYRINDKKAFRGLVEMIEFYQKNSLKEYFKDVDTTLRIPFKQPEQSNSSNNTPHTTSGGSIRSFGLARARYDFSARDRTELSLREGDTIKILKKGHTGWWKGEVYGRVSLARHHLHDDKCSNIERPSCLTCFCLYFQVGLFPSNYVEEDYSDYC
;
A
#
# COMPACT_ATOMS: atom_id res chain seq x y z
N MET A 1 -51.64 15.67 4.87
CA MET A 1 -50.61 14.94 4.10
C MET A 1 -49.74 14.23 5.11
N GLU A 2 -49.50 12.92 4.94
CA GLU A 2 -48.67 12.15 5.86
C GLU A 2 -47.26 12.75 6.00
N LEU A 3 -46.62 12.58 7.16
CA LEU A 3 -45.33 13.20 7.47
C LEU A 3 -44.24 12.81 6.46
N TRP A 4 -44.20 11.53 6.07
CA TRP A 4 -43.23 11.01 5.10
C TRP A 4 -43.41 11.61 3.70
N ARG A 5 -44.65 11.89 3.28
CA ARG A 5 -44.92 12.57 2.00
C ARG A 5 -44.45 14.04 2.03
N GLN A 6 -44.60 14.73 3.15
CA GLN A 6 -44.05 16.09 3.30
C GLN A 6 -42.52 16.09 3.24
N CYS A 7 -41.87 15.10 3.85
CA CYS A 7 -40.43 14.94 3.73
C CYS A 7 -40.00 14.64 2.29
N ALA A 8 -40.71 13.76 1.57
CA ALA A 8 -40.42 13.49 0.16
C ALA A 8 -40.50 14.77 -0.68
N MET A 9 -41.53 15.60 -0.47
CA MET A 9 -41.63 16.92 -1.13
C MET A 9 -40.47 17.85 -0.76
N TRP A 10 -40.10 17.91 0.52
CA TRP A 10 -38.96 18.72 0.96
C TRP A 10 -37.63 18.26 0.35
N LEU A 11 -37.42 16.94 0.20
CA LEU A 11 -36.24 16.39 -0.48
C LEU A 11 -36.20 16.77 -1.96
N ILE A 12 -37.35 16.85 -2.63
CA ILE A 12 -37.45 17.34 -4.02
C ILE A 12 -37.13 18.83 -4.09
N GLU A 13 -37.66 19.65 -3.18
CA GLU A 13 -37.31 21.08 -3.08
C GLU A 13 -35.80 21.28 -2.84
N CYS A 14 -35.19 20.39 -2.06
CA CYS A 14 -33.75 20.35 -1.83
C CYS A 14 -32.95 19.81 -3.03
N ARG A 15 -33.59 19.42 -4.14
CA ARG A 15 -32.96 18.79 -5.33
C ARG A 15 -32.23 17.48 -5.00
N VAL A 16 -32.77 16.69 -4.08
CA VAL A 16 -32.23 15.38 -3.66
C VAL A 16 -33.00 14.23 -4.29
N LEU A 17 -34.25 14.45 -4.66
CA LEU A 17 -35.07 13.49 -5.40
C LEU A 17 -35.65 14.18 -6.63
N PRO A 18 -35.79 13.48 -7.77
CA PRO A 18 -36.38 14.06 -8.97
C PRO A 18 -37.89 14.18 -8.79
N GLU A 19 -38.50 15.19 -9.43
CA GLU A 19 -39.93 15.50 -9.29
C GLU A 19 -40.84 14.31 -9.69
N ASN A 20 -40.39 13.49 -10.64
CA ASN A 20 -41.09 12.32 -11.15
C ASN A 20 -40.73 10.99 -10.45
N HIS A 21 -39.96 11.03 -9.34
CA HIS A 21 -39.55 9.84 -8.60
C HIS A 21 -40.74 9.03 -8.08
N ARG A 22 -40.63 7.69 -8.00
CA ARG A 22 -41.72 6.80 -7.56
C ARG A 22 -42.37 7.17 -6.23
N VAL A 23 -41.62 7.79 -5.31
CA VAL A 23 -42.12 8.27 -4.00
C VAL A 23 -43.17 9.38 -4.11
N THR A 24 -43.30 10.03 -5.26
CA THR A 24 -44.31 11.08 -5.51
C THR A 24 -45.61 10.54 -6.08
N TRP A 25 -45.65 9.26 -6.48
CA TRP A 25 -46.83 8.65 -7.09
C TRP A 25 -47.98 8.53 -6.06
N GLU A 26 -49.22 8.54 -6.54
CA GLU A 26 -50.40 8.44 -5.65
C GLU A 26 -50.40 7.13 -4.85
N GLY A 27 -49.98 6.03 -5.47
CA GLY A 27 -49.87 4.70 -4.83
C GLY A 27 -48.60 4.45 -4.01
N ALA A 28 -47.70 5.44 -3.89
CA ALA A 28 -46.45 5.30 -3.15
C ALA A 28 -46.68 5.03 -1.66
N GLN A 29 -45.81 4.22 -1.08
CA GLN A 29 -45.81 3.84 0.34
C GLN A 29 -44.56 4.40 1.03
N VAL A 30 -44.61 4.48 2.36
CA VAL A 30 -43.45 4.92 3.16
C VAL A 30 -42.21 4.04 2.95
N CYS A 31 -42.39 2.77 2.55
CA CYS A 31 -41.28 1.89 2.22
C CYS A 31 -40.46 2.40 1.02
N ASP A 32 -41.09 3.04 0.03
CA ASP A 32 -40.41 3.56 -1.16
C ASP A 32 -39.43 4.68 -0.77
N LEU A 33 -39.85 5.55 0.17
CA LEU A 33 -38.99 6.59 0.72
C LEU A 33 -37.87 5.99 1.58
N ALA A 34 -38.20 5.02 2.43
CA ALA A 34 -37.22 4.37 3.28
C ALA A 34 -36.11 3.70 2.46
N GLN A 35 -36.45 3.11 1.31
CA GLN A 35 -35.50 2.50 0.39
C GLN A 35 -34.61 3.52 -0.31
N ALA A 36 -35.19 4.62 -0.81
CA ALA A 36 -34.44 5.67 -1.46
C ALA A 36 -33.37 6.28 -0.52
N LEU A 37 -33.63 6.31 0.79
CA LEU A 37 -32.70 6.84 1.79
C LEU A 37 -31.78 5.78 2.43
N ARG A 38 -32.05 4.49 2.21
CA ARG A 38 -31.50 3.36 3.00
C ARG A 38 -29.98 3.25 2.96
N ASP A 39 -29.36 3.69 1.88
CA ASP A 39 -27.92 3.58 1.67
C ASP A 39 -27.12 4.82 2.11
N GLY A 40 -27.82 5.87 2.55
CA GLY A 40 -27.26 7.13 3.01
C GLY A 40 -26.69 8.05 1.92
N VAL A 41 -26.71 7.68 0.63
CA VAL A 41 -26.11 8.49 -0.44
C VAL A 41 -26.90 9.80 -0.62
N LEU A 42 -28.22 9.69 -0.78
CA LEU A 42 -29.10 10.86 -0.91
C LEU A 42 -29.10 11.73 0.35
N LEU A 43 -28.90 11.14 1.53
CA LEU A 43 -28.76 11.88 2.78
C LEU A 43 -27.48 12.71 2.82
N CYS A 44 -26.36 12.15 2.36
CA CYS A 44 -25.13 12.92 2.22
C CYS A 44 -25.25 14.03 1.16
N GLN A 45 -25.92 13.75 0.04
CA GLN A 45 -26.19 14.76 -0.99
C GLN A 45 -27.08 15.90 -0.48
N LEU A 46 -28.10 15.59 0.33
CA LEU A 46 -28.94 16.59 1.00
C LEU A 46 -28.08 17.60 1.78
N LEU A 47 -27.09 17.13 2.53
CA LEU A 47 -26.23 18.03 3.31
C LEU A 47 -25.41 18.95 2.41
N ASN A 48 -24.92 18.46 1.26
CA ASN A 48 -24.20 19.29 0.28
C ASN A 48 -25.12 20.30 -0.41
N ASN A 49 -26.34 19.90 -0.75
CA ASN A 49 -27.34 20.78 -1.32
C ASN A 49 -27.78 21.87 -0.34
N LEU A 50 -27.76 21.61 0.97
CA LEU A 50 -28.04 22.62 2.00
C LEU A 50 -26.82 23.51 2.30
N LEU A 51 -25.64 22.91 2.45
CA LEU A 51 -24.39 23.58 2.75
C LEU A 51 -23.30 23.06 1.80
N PRO A 52 -22.80 23.88 0.87
CA PRO A 52 -21.81 23.41 -0.11
C PRO A 52 -20.57 22.85 0.59
N GLN A 53 -20.07 21.72 0.10
CA GLN A 53 -18.91 21.00 0.68
C GLN A 53 -19.10 20.60 2.16
N ALA A 54 -20.35 20.38 2.59
CA ALA A 54 -20.64 19.80 3.90
C ALA A 54 -20.08 18.38 4.03
N VAL A 55 -20.26 17.57 3.00
CA VAL A 55 -19.76 16.20 2.89
C VAL A 55 -18.79 16.14 1.71
N ASN A 56 -17.61 15.58 1.93
CA ASN A 56 -16.71 15.24 0.83
C ASN A 56 -17.27 14.00 0.13
N LEU A 57 -17.84 14.14 -1.07
CA LEU A 57 -18.45 13.02 -1.79
C LEU A 57 -17.44 11.92 -2.12
N ARG A 58 -16.13 12.23 -2.14
CA ARG A 58 -15.03 11.25 -2.29
C ARG A 58 -14.79 10.36 -1.07
N GLU A 59 -15.43 10.64 0.08
CA GLU A 59 -15.30 9.86 1.32
C GLU A 59 -16.46 8.90 1.56
N ILE A 60 -17.54 9.07 0.80
CA ILE A 60 -18.71 8.19 0.79
C ILE A 60 -18.66 7.29 -0.45
N ASN A 61 -19.44 6.20 -0.44
CA ASN A 61 -19.57 5.33 -1.61
C ASN A 61 -20.87 5.69 -2.31
N LEU A 62 -20.78 6.26 -3.51
CA LEU A 62 -21.94 6.71 -4.29
C LEU A 62 -22.79 5.54 -4.81
N ARG A 63 -22.17 4.37 -5.04
CA ARG A 63 -22.84 3.15 -5.45
C ARG A 63 -22.43 2.00 -4.52
N PRO A 64 -23.02 1.87 -3.32
CA PRO A 64 -22.59 0.85 -2.36
C PRO A 64 -22.93 -0.59 -2.78
N GLN A 65 -23.62 -0.81 -3.90
CA GLN A 65 -23.79 -2.09 -4.62
C GLN A 65 -23.92 -3.31 -3.69
N MET A 66 -24.97 -3.32 -2.86
CA MET A 66 -25.29 -4.45 -1.96
C MET A 66 -24.35 -4.63 -0.76
N SER A 67 -23.48 -3.68 -0.45
CA SER A 67 -22.66 -3.71 0.76
C SER A 67 -23.36 -3.06 1.95
N GLN A 68 -23.80 -3.88 2.92
CA GLN A 68 -24.33 -3.38 4.19
C GLN A 68 -23.29 -2.50 4.92
N PHE A 69 -22.00 -2.88 4.85
CA PHE A 69 -20.92 -2.11 5.47
C PHE A 69 -20.82 -0.68 4.90
N LEU A 70 -20.86 -0.53 3.56
CA LEU A 70 -20.74 0.79 2.93
C LEU A 70 -21.97 1.68 3.19
N CYS A 71 -23.18 1.12 3.12
CA CYS A 71 -24.40 1.85 3.46
C CYS A 71 -24.35 2.41 4.89
N LEU A 72 -23.95 1.59 5.87
CA LEU A 72 -23.82 2.03 7.25
C LEU A 72 -22.74 3.09 7.43
N LYS A 73 -21.64 3.01 6.67
CA LYS A 73 -20.59 4.04 6.66
C LYS A 73 -21.15 5.38 6.18
N ASN A 74 -21.85 5.40 5.03
CA ASN A 74 -22.47 6.61 4.48
C ASN A 74 -23.46 7.24 5.48
N ILE A 75 -24.35 6.43 6.07
CA ILE A 75 -25.32 6.92 7.08
C ILE A 75 -24.60 7.52 8.29
N ARG A 76 -23.52 6.90 8.79
CA ARG A 76 -22.73 7.45 9.89
C ARG A 76 -22.06 8.77 9.52
N THR A 77 -21.56 8.89 8.29
CA THR A 77 -21.01 10.16 7.77
C THR A 77 -22.07 11.25 7.78
N PHE A 78 -23.29 10.98 7.28
CA PHE A 78 -24.41 11.91 7.38
C PHE A 78 -24.68 12.36 8.82
N LEU A 79 -24.81 11.40 9.76
CA LEU A 79 -25.09 11.70 11.16
C LEU A 79 -23.97 12.53 11.82
N ALA A 80 -22.71 12.23 11.52
CA ALA A 80 -21.56 12.99 12.02
C ALA A 80 -21.58 14.44 11.53
N ILE A 81 -21.84 14.67 10.24
CA ILE A 81 -21.90 16.01 9.66
C ILE A 81 -23.12 16.80 10.14
N CYS A 82 -24.28 16.15 10.35
CA CYS A 82 -25.42 16.78 11.00
C CYS A 82 -25.07 17.32 12.39
N GLN A 83 -24.25 16.59 13.16
CA GLN A 83 -23.79 17.03 14.47
C GLN A 83 -22.74 18.14 14.37
N GLU A 84 -21.77 18.01 13.46
CA GLU A 84 -20.61 18.90 13.37
C GLU A 84 -20.91 20.24 12.69
N LYS A 85 -21.59 20.21 11.54
CA LYS A 85 -21.82 21.39 10.68
C LYS A 85 -23.23 21.98 10.80
N PHE A 86 -24.23 21.16 11.15
CA PHE A 86 -25.62 21.60 11.32
C PHE A 86 -26.04 21.72 12.79
N TYR A 87 -25.16 21.35 13.73
CA TYR A 87 -25.32 21.50 15.18
C TYR A 87 -26.56 20.80 15.77
N LEU A 88 -27.01 19.70 15.15
CA LEU A 88 -28.06 18.86 15.71
C LEU A 88 -27.58 18.19 17.01
N LYS A 89 -28.45 18.08 18.02
CA LYS A 89 -28.09 17.41 19.27
C LYS A 89 -28.07 15.90 19.04
N LYS A 90 -27.18 15.20 19.75
CA LYS A 90 -27.08 13.74 19.67
C LYS A 90 -28.41 13.01 19.95
N ASN A 91 -29.26 13.55 20.82
CA ASN A 91 -30.56 12.95 21.13
C ASN A 91 -31.60 13.12 20.01
N ASP A 92 -31.36 14.06 19.09
CA ASP A 92 -32.23 14.37 17.96
C ASP A 92 -31.85 13.56 16.71
N LEU A 93 -30.75 12.79 16.79
CA LEU A 93 -30.21 11.96 15.72
C LEU A 93 -30.64 10.50 15.88
N PHE A 94 -30.93 9.86 14.76
CA PHE A 94 -31.11 8.41 14.69
C PHE A 94 -29.77 7.66 14.72
N GLU A 95 -29.80 6.38 15.07
CA GLU A 95 -28.66 5.47 14.94
C GLU A 95 -28.66 4.82 13.55
N ALA A 96 -27.49 4.52 12.98
CA ALA A 96 -27.40 4.04 11.60
C ALA A 96 -28.29 2.82 11.27
N PHE A 97 -28.51 1.91 12.22
CA PHE A 97 -29.38 0.73 12.03
C PHE A 97 -30.88 1.08 12.07
N GLU A 98 -31.27 2.20 12.67
CA GLU A 98 -32.67 2.65 12.70
C GLU A 98 -33.17 3.00 11.29
N LEU A 99 -32.27 3.47 10.41
CA LEU A 99 -32.54 3.64 8.98
C LEU A 99 -32.25 2.36 8.17
N PHE A 100 -31.05 1.79 8.30
CA PHE A 100 -30.63 0.69 7.42
C PHE A 100 -31.51 -0.57 7.55
N ASP A 101 -31.86 -0.96 8.78
CA ASP A 101 -32.77 -2.09 9.06
C ASP A 101 -34.23 -1.63 9.21
N VAL A 102 -34.49 -0.31 9.03
CA VAL A 102 -35.75 0.40 9.28
C VAL A 102 -36.42 0.01 10.61
N ARG A 103 -35.62 -0.04 11.70
CA ARG A 103 -36.11 -0.40 13.04
C ARG A 103 -36.96 0.69 13.68
N ASP A 104 -36.63 1.95 13.39
CA ASP A 104 -37.33 3.13 13.89
C ASP A 104 -37.26 4.23 12.83
N PHE A 105 -38.07 4.09 11.78
CA PHE A 105 -38.11 5.07 10.71
C PHE A 105 -38.72 6.41 11.16
N GLY A 106 -39.58 6.40 12.19
CA GLY A 106 -40.13 7.62 12.79
C GLY A 106 -39.04 8.54 13.34
N LYS A 107 -37.99 7.97 13.94
CA LYS A 107 -36.83 8.74 14.41
C LYS A 107 -36.01 9.34 13.27
N VAL A 108 -35.88 8.64 12.14
CA VAL A 108 -35.26 9.19 10.90
C VAL A 108 -36.06 10.40 10.42
N MET A 109 -37.39 10.26 10.35
CA MET A 109 -38.31 11.34 9.97
C MET A 109 -38.19 12.56 10.88
N ASN A 110 -38.08 12.32 12.19
CA ASN A 110 -37.87 13.39 13.17
C ASN A 110 -36.54 14.11 12.97
N THR A 111 -35.44 13.38 12.75
CA THR A 111 -34.13 13.98 12.44
C THR A 111 -34.19 14.86 11.19
N LEU A 112 -34.83 14.39 10.10
CA LEU A 112 -34.98 15.17 8.87
C LEU A 112 -35.89 16.40 9.06
N SER A 113 -36.95 16.27 9.87
CA SER A 113 -37.80 17.40 10.24
C SER A 113 -37.00 18.46 10.99
N ILE A 114 -36.18 18.08 11.97
CA ILE A 114 -35.30 19.00 12.71
C ILE A 114 -34.28 19.66 11.77
N LEU A 115 -33.71 18.89 10.83
CA LEU A 115 -32.79 19.41 9.82
C LEU A 115 -33.46 20.44 8.90
N SER A 116 -34.72 20.22 8.51
CA SER A 116 -35.50 21.19 7.71
C SER A 116 -35.72 22.53 8.43
N HIS A 117 -35.78 22.51 9.77
CA HIS A 117 -35.89 23.71 10.60
C HIS A 117 -34.52 24.33 10.94
N SER A 118 -33.42 23.76 10.46
CA SER A 118 -32.10 24.31 10.70
C SER A 118 -31.96 25.71 10.07
N HIS A 119 -31.14 26.56 10.70
CA HIS A 119 -30.92 27.91 10.21
C HIS A 119 -30.41 27.93 8.75
N VAL A 120 -29.57 26.95 8.39
CA VAL A 120 -29.01 26.78 7.04
C VAL A 120 -30.12 26.51 6.01
N ALA A 121 -31.05 25.61 6.33
CA ALA A 121 -32.16 25.28 5.43
C ALA A 121 -33.12 26.47 5.24
N LEU A 122 -33.46 27.17 6.33
CA LEU A 122 -34.35 28.33 6.29
C LEU A 122 -33.75 29.51 5.52
N GLN A 123 -32.44 29.73 5.60
CA GLN A 123 -31.75 30.79 4.83
C GLN A 123 -31.84 30.57 3.32
N ARG A 124 -31.96 29.31 2.86
CA ARG A 124 -32.15 28.99 1.43
C ARG A 124 -33.59 29.19 0.94
N GLY A 125 -34.51 29.59 1.81
CA GLY A 125 -35.92 29.79 1.47
C GLY A 125 -36.70 28.49 1.28
N LEU A 126 -36.17 27.36 1.78
CA LEU A 126 -36.83 26.06 1.75
C LEU A 126 -37.92 25.99 2.82
N GLN A 127 -39.09 25.45 2.48
CA GLN A 127 -40.19 25.37 3.43
C GLN A 127 -39.99 24.16 4.37
N PRO A 128 -39.89 24.35 5.71
CA PRO A 128 -39.68 23.25 6.63
C PRO A 128 -40.94 22.37 6.76
N PHE A 129 -40.76 21.15 7.28
CA PHE A 129 -41.86 20.23 7.57
C PHE A 129 -41.74 19.68 9.01
N PRO A 130 -42.85 19.33 9.70
CA PRO A 130 -44.24 19.34 9.22
C PRO A 130 -44.90 20.72 9.22
N LEU A 131 -45.90 20.90 8.35
CA LEU A 131 -46.83 22.03 8.42
C LEU A 131 -47.79 21.88 9.61
N GLU A 132 -48.20 23.00 10.22
CA GLU A 132 -49.07 23.02 11.41
C GLU A 132 -50.34 22.16 11.21
N GLY A 133 -50.63 21.28 12.18
CA GLY A 133 -51.84 20.44 12.19
C GLY A 133 -51.67 19.01 11.66
N CYS A 134 -50.46 18.56 11.33
CA CYS A 134 -50.21 17.15 10.97
C CYS A 134 -49.92 16.29 12.20
N ALA A 135 -50.63 15.16 12.32
CA ALA A 135 -50.35 14.13 13.32
C ALA A 135 -49.23 13.20 12.82
N ALA A 136 -48.29 12.85 13.69
CA ALA A 136 -47.39 11.73 13.48
C ALA A 136 -48.21 10.45 13.64
N ASP A 137 -48.38 9.70 12.55
CA ASP A 137 -48.98 8.38 12.59
C ASP A 137 -47.85 7.34 12.61
N ASP A 138 -47.40 6.97 13.80
CA ASP A 138 -46.28 6.04 13.96
C ASP A 138 -46.66 4.59 13.59
N GLU A 139 -47.96 4.28 13.43
CA GLU A 139 -48.42 2.94 13.03
C GLU A 139 -48.01 2.59 11.59
N ILE A 140 -47.84 3.60 10.72
CA ILE A 140 -47.44 3.39 9.31
C ILE A 140 -46.01 2.86 9.17
N TYR A 141 -45.17 3.06 10.20
CA TYR A 141 -43.80 2.55 10.21
C TYR A 141 -43.73 1.10 10.71
N SER A 142 -44.82 0.57 11.28
CA SER A 142 -44.87 -0.81 11.75
C SER A 142 -44.86 -1.79 10.56
N GLY A 143 -43.98 -2.79 10.63
CA GLY A 143 -43.82 -3.78 9.55
C GLY A 143 -42.89 -3.37 8.40
N LEU A 144 -42.34 -2.15 8.38
CA LEU A 144 -41.35 -1.73 7.38
C LEU A 144 -40.12 -2.65 7.33
N SER A 145 -39.64 -3.10 8.49
CA SER A 145 -38.49 -4.01 8.59
C SER A 145 -38.70 -5.38 7.92
N ASP A 146 -39.95 -5.70 7.56
CA ASP A 146 -40.31 -6.93 6.85
C ASP A 146 -40.48 -6.70 5.35
N GLN A 147 -40.83 -5.47 4.93
CA GLN A 147 -41.06 -5.11 3.51
C GLN A 147 -39.83 -4.49 2.84
N ILE A 148 -38.85 -4.00 3.61
CA ILE A 148 -37.73 -3.22 3.09
C ILE A 148 -36.85 -3.99 2.08
N ASP A 149 -36.84 -5.31 2.18
CA ASP A 149 -36.11 -6.21 1.30
C ASP A 149 -36.97 -6.72 0.12
N ASP A 150 -38.28 -6.43 0.10
CA ASP A 150 -39.29 -7.05 -0.78
C ASP A 150 -39.59 -6.31 -2.08
N THR A 151 -39.29 -5.01 -2.19
CA THR A 151 -39.45 -4.26 -3.44
C THR A 151 -38.08 -4.14 -4.12
N VAL A 152 -38.00 -4.67 -5.35
CA VAL A 152 -36.75 -5.23 -5.91
C VAL A 152 -36.18 -4.40 -7.06
N ASP A 153 -36.63 -3.17 -7.23
CA ASP A 153 -36.10 -2.37 -8.34
C ASP A 153 -34.83 -1.65 -7.86
N GLU A 154 -33.68 -2.16 -8.31
CA GLU A 154 -32.45 -1.39 -8.46
C GLU A 154 -32.80 -0.19 -9.33
N ASP A 155 -33.08 0.93 -8.69
CA ASP A 155 -33.41 2.18 -9.35
C ASP A 155 -32.06 2.74 -9.84
N ASP A 156 -31.51 2.14 -10.91
CA ASP A 156 -30.20 2.44 -11.48
C ASP A 156 -30.04 3.96 -11.77
N ASP A 157 -31.17 4.61 -12.06
CA ASP A 157 -31.29 6.04 -12.37
C ASP A 157 -31.42 6.94 -11.11
N LEU A 158 -31.50 6.35 -9.90
CA LEU A 158 -31.70 7.10 -8.64
C LEU A 158 -30.54 8.03 -8.29
N TYR A 159 -29.34 7.76 -8.81
CA TYR A 159 -28.15 8.55 -8.48
C TYR A 159 -27.64 9.39 -9.66
N ASP A 160 -28.28 9.33 -10.82
CA ASP A 160 -27.82 10.01 -12.04
C ASP A 160 -27.83 11.55 -11.93
N PHE A 161 -28.57 12.09 -10.96
CA PHE A 161 -28.61 13.53 -10.65
C PHE A 161 -27.80 13.92 -9.41
N VAL A 162 -27.22 12.95 -8.69
CA VAL A 162 -26.21 13.25 -7.67
C VAL A 162 -24.99 13.71 -8.46
N GLU A 163 -24.61 14.98 -8.32
CA GLU A 163 -23.49 15.56 -9.07
C GLU A 163 -22.21 14.74 -8.80
N ASP A 164 -21.84 13.89 -9.76
CA ASP A 164 -20.50 13.33 -9.83
C ASP A 164 -19.55 14.51 -10.10
N GLU A 165 -18.58 14.74 -9.21
CA GLU A 165 -17.53 15.76 -9.42
C GLU A 165 -16.79 15.58 -10.78
N ASP A 166 -16.94 14.43 -11.44
CA ASP A 166 -16.45 14.16 -12.78
C ASP A 166 -17.03 15.14 -13.85
N ASN A 167 -18.21 15.74 -13.63
CA ASN A 167 -18.80 16.75 -14.53
C ASN A 167 -18.07 18.11 -14.49
N GLU A 168 -17.44 18.49 -13.37
CA GLU A 168 -16.68 19.74 -13.27
C GLU A 168 -15.49 19.73 -14.25
N GLY A 169 -14.88 18.56 -14.44
CA GLY A 169 -13.77 18.37 -15.38
C GLY A 169 -14.18 18.56 -16.85
N ASP A 170 -15.41 18.21 -17.22
CA ASP A 170 -15.87 18.29 -18.62
C ASP A 170 -16.10 19.75 -19.05
N GLU A 171 -16.68 20.58 -18.18
CA GLU A 171 -16.84 22.02 -18.45
C GLU A 171 -15.48 22.70 -18.66
N ILE A 172 -14.49 22.39 -17.81
CA ILE A 172 -13.12 22.88 -17.92
C ILE A 172 -12.49 22.43 -19.25
N TYR A 173 -12.70 21.17 -19.63
CA TYR A 173 -12.18 20.61 -20.88
C TYR A 173 -12.76 21.34 -22.10
N GLU A 174 -14.08 21.48 -22.18
CA GLU A 174 -14.76 22.14 -23.29
C GLU A 174 -14.34 23.62 -23.42
N ASP A 175 -14.21 24.32 -22.29
CA ASP A 175 -13.75 25.71 -22.26
C ASP A 175 -12.30 25.88 -22.75
N LEU A 176 -11.43 24.91 -22.46
CA LEU A 176 -10.03 24.89 -22.90
C LEU A 176 -9.90 24.48 -24.37
N MET A 177 -10.74 23.56 -24.84
CA MET A 177 -10.69 23.03 -26.20
C MET A 177 -11.47 23.88 -27.21
N ARG A 178 -12.37 24.76 -26.77
CA ARG A 178 -13.18 25.66 -27.62
C ARG A 178 -12.34 26.34 -28.69
N THR A 179 -12.63 26.06 -29.96
CA THR A 179 -12.03 26.71 -31.13
C THR A 179 -12.72 28.05 -31.41
N GLU A 180 -11.97 29.06 -31.88
CA GLU A 180 -12.58 30.33 -32.29
C GLU A 180 -13.51 30.08 -33.50
N GLU A 181 -14.76 30.53 -33.43
CA GLU A 181 -15.67 30.44 -34.57
C GLU A 181 -15.12 31.28 -35.74
N PRO A 182 -15.14 30.76 -36.98
CA PRO A 182 -14.78 31.56 -38.14
C PRO A 182 -15.73 32.78 -38.24
N PRO A 183 -15.23 33.96 -38.63
CA PRO A 183 -16.08 35.14 -38.81
C PRO A 183 -17.22 34.84 -39.79
N GLU A 184 -18.45 35.30 -39.46
CA GLU A 184 -19.72 35.05 -40.15
C GLU A 184 -19.68 35.28 -41.69
N THR A 185 -18.69 36.02 -42.18
CA THR A 185 -18.46 36.26 -43.61
C THR A 185 -18.03 35.02 -44.41
N GLN A 186 -17.63 33.91 -43.78
CA GLN A 186 -17.24 32.66 -44.47
C GLN A 186 -18.33 31.57 -44.53
N GLN A 187 -19.50 31.75 -43.90
CA GLN A 187 -20.58 30.74 -43.85
C GLN A 187 -21.30 30.47 -45.20
N LYS A 188 -20.83 31.02 -46.32
CA LYS A 188 -21.47 30.90 -47.65
C LYS A 188 -20.81 29.91 -48.62
N VAL A 189 -19.82 29.15 -48.21
CA VAL A 189 -19.25 28.04 -49.00
C VAL A 189 -19.60 26.73 -48.31
N GLY A 190 -20.06 25.72 -49.05
CA GLY A 190 -20.42 24.41 -48.50
C GLY A 190 -19.26 23.81 -47.72
N VAL A 191 -19.31 23.93 -46.40
CA VAL A 191 -18.26 23.45 -45.50
C VAL A 191 -18.25 21.93 -45.54
N ASP A 192 -17.13 21.33 -45.95
CA ASP A 192 -16.94 19.89 -45.90
C ASP A 192 -16.85 19.45 -44.43
N LYS A 193 -17.92 18.83 -43.93
CA LYS A 193 -18.01 18.38 -42.54
C LYS A 193 -16.93 17.38 -42.18
N ARG A 194 -16.47 16.55 -43.13
CA ARG A 194 -15.39 15.59 -42.87
C ARG A 194 -14.07 16.31 -42.59
N GLU A 195 -13.78 17.34 -43.38
CA GLU A 195 -12.59 18.19 -43.20
C GLU A 195 -12.64 18.95 -41.87
N CYS A 196 -13.81 19.46 -41.47
CA CYS A 196 -13.99 20.05 -40.15
C CYS A 196 -13.67 19.08 -39.02
N CYS A 197 -14.14 17.83 -39.08
CA CYS A 197 -13.82 16.82 -38.07
C CYS A 197 -12.31 16.52 -38.00
N LEU A 198 -11.62 16.46 -39.15
CA LEU A 198 -10.16 16.28 -39.19
C LEU A 198 -9.43 17.45 -38.55
N GLN A 199 -9.84 18.68 -38.88
CA GLN A 199 -9.29 19.89 -38.28
C GLN A 199 -9.55 19.96 -36.78
N GLU A 200 -10.73 19.56 -36.33
CA GLU A 200 -11.08 19.50 -34.91
C GLU A 200 -10.19 18.49 -34.15
N ILE A 201 -9.99 17.29 -34.69
CA ILE A 201 -9.08 16.28 -34.12
C ILE A 201 -7.67 16.87 -33.96
N GLN A 202 -7.14 17.50 -35.00
CA GLN A 202 -5.81 18.10 -34.96
C GLN A 202 -5.74 19.26 -33.96
N GLN A 203 -6.63 20.25 -34.07
CA GLN A 203 -6.58 21.47 -33.25
C GLN A 203 -6.76 21.16 -31.76
N THR A 204 -7.67 20.24 -31.43
CA THR A 204 -7.86 19.81 -30.03
C THR A 204 -6.66 19.02 -29.51
N GLU A 205 -5.98 18.22 -30.34
CA GLU A 205 -4.74 17.53 -29.94
C GLU A 205 -3.57 18.50 -29.75
N GLU A 206 -3.48 19.55 -30.57
CA GLU A 206 -2.50 20.62 -30.44
C GLU A 206 -2.68 21.39 -29.12
N LYS A 207 -3.91 21.81 -28.82
CA LYS A 207 -4.25 22.47 -27.56
C LYS A 207 -4.00 21.57 -26.36
N TYR A 208 -4.35 20.28 -26.47
CA TYR A 208 -4.13 19.33 -25.39
C TYR A 208 -2.64 19.12 -25.10
N THR A 209 -1.83 18.93 -26.14
CA THR A 209 -0.38 18.79 -26.00
C THR A 209 0.25 20.06 -25.42
N ALA A 210 -0.16 21.24 -25.88
CA ALA A 210 0.28 22.52 -25.33
C ALA A 210 -0.14 22.71 -23.85
N THR A 211 -1.30 22.17 -23.47
CA THR A 211 -1.75 22.18 -22.07
C THR A 211 -0.85 21.31 -21.20
N LEU A 212 -0.52 20.10 -21.65
CA LEU A 212 0.43 19.22 -20.96
C LEU A 212 1.79 19.91 -20.78
N ASP A 213 2.29 20.58 -21.82
CA ASP A 213 3.52 21.37 -21.72
C ASP A 213 3.39 22.52 -20.74
N SER A 214 2.27 23.23 -20.74
CA SER A 214 2.00 24.30 -19.79
C SER A 214 2.06 23.80 -18.34
N ILE A 215 1.47 22.63 -18.05
CA ILE A 215 1.57 21.97 -16.74
C ILE A 215 3.04 21.70 -16.38
N LEU A 216 3.82 21.13 -17.29
CA LEU A 216 5.22 20.80 -17.05
C LEU A 216 6.10 22.04 -16.84
N GLN A 217 5.95 23.06 -17.68
CA GLN A 217 6.82 24.24 -17.72
C GLN A 217 6.45 25.28 -16.66
N HIS A 218 5.15 25.52 -16.47
CA HIS A 218 4.66 26.62 -15.64
C HIS A 218 4.25 26.18 -14.24
N PHE A 219 4.00 24.88 -13.99
CA PHE A 219 3.69 24.38 -12.66
C PHE A 219 4.76 23.43 -12.13
N MET A 220 4.99 22.29 -12.79
CA MET A 220 5.87 21.24 -12.26
C MET A 220 7.30 21.75 -12.02
N LYS A 221 7.95 22.31 -13.04
CA LYS A 221 9.32 22.84 -12.91
C LYS A 221 9.48 23.93 -11.84
N PRO A 222 8.57 24.93 -11.74
CA PRO A 222 8.63 25.89 -10.63
C PRO A 222 8.41 25.27 -9.25
N LEU A 223 7.47 24.32 -9.13
CA LEU A 223 7.11 23.68 -7.86
C LEU A 223 8.17 22.70 -7.36
N GLU A 224 9.00 22.12 -8.23
CA GLU A 224 10.16 21.28 -7.85
C GLU A 224 11.12 22.01 -6.88
N LYS A 225 11.08 23.34 -6.81
CA LYS A 225 11.87 24.15 -5.86
C LYS A 225 11.22 24.31 -4.48
N PHE A 226 9.91 24.06 -4.38
CA PHE A 226 9.10 24.28 -3.18
C PHE A 226 8.67 22.96 -2.54
N LEU A 227 8.50 21.92 -3.34
CA LEU A 227 7.97 20.62 -2.95
C LEU A 227 9.07 19.56 -2.89
N GLN A 228 8.87 18.52 -2.08
CA GLN A 228 9.79 17.38 -2.08
C GLN A 228 9.59 16.54 -3.35
N PRO A 229 10.60 15.76 -3.79
CA PRO A 229 10.47 14.90 -4.96
C PRO A 229 9.25 13.96 -4.88
N TYR A 230 8.99 13.44 -3.69
CA TYR A 230 7.80 12.63 -3.39
C TYR A 230 6.48 13.37 -3.66
N ASP A 231 6.36 14.63 -3.22
CA ASP A 231 5.15 15.44 -3.45
C ASP A 231 4.95 15.70 -4.95
N ILE A 232 6.05 15.93 -5.68
CA ILE A 232 6.02 16.11 -7.13
C ILE A 232 5.57 14.83 -7.84
N GLU A 233 6.11 13.67 -7.47
CA GLU A 233 5.69 12.39 -8.04
C GLU A 233 4.22 12.10 -7.73
N SER A 234 3.76 12.35 -6.50
CA SER A 234 2.37 12.12 -6.09
C SER A 234 1.39 13.09 -6.77
N ILE A 235 1.73 14.37 -6.93
CA ILE A 235 0.83 15.38 -7.55
C ILE A 235 0.79 15.24 -9.08
N PHE A 236 1.92 14.95 -9.72
CA PHE A 236 2.04 14.96 -11.18
C PHE A 236 2.01 13.56 -11.82
N ILE A 237 2.07 12.49 -11.02
CA ILE A 237 1.93 11.08 -11.44
C ILE A 237 2.88 10.78 -12.61
N ASN A 238 2.35 10.48 -13.80
CA ASN A 238 3.07 10.20 -15.04
C ASN A 238 2.74 11.22 -16.14
N ILE A 239 2.46 12.48 -15.78
CA ILE A 239 2.14 13.56 -16.74
C ILE A 239 3.29 13.81 -17.73
N LYS A 240 4.54 13.55 -17.33
CA LYS A 240 5.73 13.63 -18.20
C LYS A 240 5.66 12.59 -19.32
N GLU A 241 5.23 11.37 -19.02
CA GLU A 241 5.07 10.26 -19.96
C GLU A 241 3.86 10.48 -20.88
N LEU A 242 2.76 11.02 -20.33
CA LEU A 242 1.61 11.50 -21.11
C LEU A 242 2.06 12.53 -22.15
N ALA A 243 2.73 13.61 -21.72
CA ALA A 243 3.20 14.65 -22.61
C ALA A 243 4.07 14.11 -23.75
N LYS A 244 5.05 13.25 -23.45
CA LYS A 244 5.90 12.61 -24.47
C LYS A 244 5.08 11.79 -25.48
N THR A 245 4.11 11.01 -25.00
CA THR A 245 3.29 10.16 -25.86
C THR A 245 2.41 11.00 -26.78
N HIS A 246 1.81 12.08 -26.27
CA HIS A 246 0.95 12.97 -27.04
C HIS A 246 1.71 13.84 -28.05
N HIS A 247 2.96 14.22 -27.76
CA HIS A 247 3.82 14.86 -28.77
C HIS A 247 4.01 13.97 -30.01
N LEU A 248 4.28 12.68 -29.80
CA LEU A 248 4.46 11.72 -30.89
C LEU A 248 3.12 11.47 -31.62
N LEU A 249 2.03 11.33 -30.88
CA LEU A 249 0.68 11.17 -31.46
C LEU A 249 0.32 12.38 -32.33
N LEU A 250 0.56 13.60 -31.85
CA LEU A 250 0.30 14.83 -32.59
C LEU A 250 1.12 14.92 -33.88
N GLU A 251 2.40 14.52 -33.85
CA GLU A 251 3.25 14.47 -35.04
C GLU A 251 2.68 13.50 -36.09
N ASP A 252 2.29 12.29 -35.67
CA ASP A 252 1.73 11.28 -36.55
C ASP A 252 0.34 11.67 -37.10
N VAL A 253 -0.51 12.31 -36.28
CA VAL A 253 -1.80 12.86 -36.68
C VAL A 253 -1.63 13.98 -37.72
N ARG A 254 -0.73 14.94 -37.47
CA ARG A 254 -0.41 16.02 -38.42
C ARG A 254 0.09 15.49 -39.74
N ASN A 255 1.00 14.50 -39.71
CA ASN A 255 1.54 13.87 -40.90
C ASN A 255 0.45 13.14 -41.71
N SER A 256 -0.40 12.37 -41.02
CA SER A 256 -1.54 11.69 -41.63
C SER A 256 -2.49 12.66 -42.35
N ILE A 257 -2.90 13.75 -41.68
CA ILE A 257 -3.85 14.73 -42.24
C ILE A 257 -3.20 15.54 -43.38
N SER A 258 -1.99 16.06 -43.17
CA SER A 258 -1.37 17.01 -44.10
C SER A 258 -0.73 16.36 -45.33
N HIS A 259 -0.18 15.14 -45.19
CA HIS A 259 0.62 14.51 -46.25
C HIS A 259 -0.03 13.26 -46.86
N LEU A 260 -0.90 12.57 -46.11
CA LEU A 260 -1.51 11.29 -46.53
C LEU A 260 -3.03 11.39 -46.71
N GLY A 261 -3.60 12.60 -46.67
CA GLY A 261 -5.03 12.83 -46.86
C GLY A 261 -5.92 12.12 -45.82
N ALA A 262 -5.38 11.89 -44.62
CA ALA A 262 -5.99 11.17 -43.51
C ALA A 262 -6.34 9.69 -43.76
N GLN A 263 -5.88 9.07 -44.85
CA GLN A 263 -6.22 7.67 -45.19
C GLN A 263 -5.67 6.65 -44.17
N ASN A 264 -4.56 6.96 -43.50
CA ASN A 264 -3.92 6.11 -42.49
C ASN A 264 -4.23 6.56 -41.06
N LEU A 265 -5.14 7.51 -40.84
CA LEU A 265 -5.42 8.08 -39.52
C LEU A 265 -5.90 7.01 -38.52
N TYR A 266 -6.74 6.07 -38.98
CA TYR A 266 -7.19 4.94 -38.16
C TYR A 266 -6.03 4.09 -37.62
N GLN A 267 -5.00 3.87 -38.44
CA GLN A 267 -3.84 3.07 -38.08
C GLN A 267 -2.99 3.78 -37.02
N VAL A 268 -2.92 5.12 -37.05
CA VAL A 268 -2.30 5.91 -35.99
C VAL A 268 -2.99 5.60 -34.66
N PHE A 269 -4.31 5.73 -34.56
CA PHE A 269 -5.03 5.46 -33.32
C PHE A 269 -4.91 4.00 -32.84
N ILE A 270 -4.94 3.03 -33.77
CA ILE A 270 -4.70 1.61 -33.42
C ILE A 270 -3.30 1.43 -32.82
N ASN A 271 -2.26 2.03 -33.43
CA ASN A 271 -0.88 1.91 -32.97
C ASN A 271 -0.64 2.57 -31.60
N TYR A 272 -1.38 3.63 -31.28
CA TYR A 272 -1.26 4.33 -30.00
C TYR A 272 -2.12 3.75 -28.88
N LYS A 273 -3.11 2.90 -29.18
CA LYS A 273 -4.00 2.27 -28.18
C LYS A 273 -3.25 1.72 -26.96
N GLU A 274 -2.24 0.88 -27.18
CA GLU A 274 -1.46 0.28 -26.08
C GLU A 274 -0.59 1.30 -25.35
N ARG A 275 -0.01 2.26 -26.09
CA ARG A 275 0.80 3.34 -25.51
C ARG A 275 -0.05 4.24 -24.61
N LEU A 276 -1.32 4.44 -24.95
CA LEU A 276 -2.27 5.22 -24.16
C LEU A 276 -2.78 4.47 -22.92
N LEU A 277 -2.38 3.21 -22.66
CA LEU A 277 -2.77 2.54 -21.41
C LEU A 277 -2.12 3.13 -20.16
N LEU A 278 -1.11 3.98 -20.32
CA LEU A 278 -0.57 4.80 -19.25
C LEU A 278 -1.62 5.74 -18.61
N TYR A 279 -2.76 5.99 -19.28
CA TYR A 279 -3.91 6.65 -18.68
C TYR A 279 -4.54 5.85 -17.54
N GLY A 280 -4.45 4.52 -17.54
CA GLY A 280 -4.95 3.71 -16.42
C GLY A 280 -4.27 4.10 -15.10
N HIS A 281 -2.95 4.25 -15.11
CA HIS A 281 -2.20 4.72 -13.94
C HIS A 281 -2.59 6.16 -13.56
N TYR A 282 -2.67 7.07 -14.55
CA TYR A 282 -3.04 8.46 -14.30
C TYR A 282 -4.44 8.58 -13.67
N CYS A 283 -5.47 8.02 -14.31
CA CYS A 283 -6.86 8.07 -13.85
C CYS A 283 -7.07 7.38 -12.50
N SER A 284 -6.28 6.35 -12.17
CA SER A 284 -6.35 5.73 -10.84
C SER A 284 -5.83 6.59 -9.69
N GLN A 285 -4.94 7.56 -9.98
CA GLN A 285 -4.24 8.33 -8.97
C GLN A 285 -4.63 9.82 -8.94
N VAL A 286 -5.26 10.34 -9.99
CA VAL A 286 -5.56 11.77 -10.13
C VAL A 286 -6.39 12.33 -8.97
N GLU A 287 -7.32 11.56 -8.41
CA GLU A 287 -8.10 11.97 -7.23
C GLU A 287 -7.22 12.13 -5.98
N ALA A 288 -6.30 11.19 -5.75
CA ALA A 288 -5.36 11.22 -4.63
C ALA A 288 -4.34 12.35 -4.82
N ALA A 289 -3.86 12.56 -6.04
CA ALA A 289 -2.99 13.66 -6.42
C ALA A 289 -3.65 15.03 -6.14
N SER A 290 -4.93 15.18 -6.49
CA SER A 290 -5.72 16.37 -6.19
C SER A 290 -5.86 16.60 -4.68
N LYS A 291 -6.16 15.55 -3.89
CA LYS A 291 -6.25 15.66 -2.43
C LYS A 291 -4.91 16.02 -1.80
N HIS A 292 -3.82 15.42 -2.27
CA HIS A 292 -2.47 15.72 -1.77
C HIS A 292 -2.06 17.16 -2.10
N LEU A 293 -2.37 17.63 -3.31
CA LEU A 293 -2.18 19.03 -3.70
C LEU A 293 -2.93 20.00 -2.77
N ASP A 294 -4.21 19.73 -2.50
CA ASP A 294 -5.03 20.55 -1.60
C ASP A 294 -4.47 20.55 -0.17
N LYS A 295 -4.07 19.39 0.34
CA LYS A 295 -3.46 19.24 1.66
C LYS A 295 -2.16 20.05 1.78
N VAL A 296 -1.27 19.93 0.79
CA VAL A 296 0.01 20.65 0.79
C VAL A 296 -0.22 22.16 0.65
N SER A 297 -1.12 22.58 -0.24
CA SER A 297 -1.47 23.99 -0.44
C SER A 297 -2.05 24.63 0.84
N ASN A 298 -2.97 23.93 1.52
CA ASN A 298 -3.58 24.42 2.76
C ASN A 298 -2.60 24.45 3.94
N ALA A 299 -1.64 23.53 3.98
CA ALA A 299 -0.62 23.50 5.03
C ALA A 299 0.50 24.53 4.82
N ARG A 300 0.74 24.95 3.57
CA ARG A 300 1.92 25.75 3.19
C ARG A 300 1.56 26.95 2.34
N GLU A 301 1.55 28.11 2.99
CA GLU A 301 1.27 29.40 2.37
C GLU A 301 2.21 29.76 1.21
N ASP A 302 3.50 29.38 1.31
CA ASP A 302 4.47 29.61 0.25
C ASP A 302 4.15 28.82 -1.02
N VAL A 303 3.65 27.58 -0.87
CA VAL A 303 3.18 26.75 -1.98
C VAL A 303 1.89 27.31 -2.57
N ARG A 304 0.94 27.72 -1.73
CA ARG A 304 -0.33 28.32 -2.17
C ARG A 304 -0.12 29.57 -3.03
N MET A 305 0.68 30.52 -2.55
CA MET A 305 1.04 31.70 -3.34
C MET A 305 1.77 31.33 -4.63
N LYS A 306 2.63 30.30 -4.59
CA LYS A 306 3.33 29.86 -5.79
C LYS A 306 2.38 29.27 -6.84
N LEU A 307 1.37 28.50 -6.43
CA LEU A 307 0.35 27.96 -7.32
C LEU A 307 -0.44 29.07 -8.01
N GLU A 308 -0.84 30.11 -7.27
CA GLU A 308 -1.50 31.30 -7.84
C GLU A 308 -0.61 32.03 -8.86
N GLU A 309 0.67 32.20 -8.55
CA GLU A 309 1.65 32.81 -9.47
C GLU A 309 1.80 31.97 -10.76
N CYS A 310 1.87 30.65 -10.62
CA CYS A 310 1.98 29.73 -11.74
C CYS A 310 0.73 29.77 -12.63
N SER A 311 -0.47 29.76 -12.04
CA SER A 311 -1.74 29.89 -12.75
C SER A 311 -1.84 31.21 -13.52
N LYS A 312 -1.48 32.34 -12.90
CA LYS A 312 -1.41 33.64 -13.57
C LYS A 312 -0.47 33.65 -14.77
N ARG A 313 0.68 32.96 -14.69
CA ARG A 313 1.65 32.88 -15.79
C ARG A 313 1.22 31.94 -16.91
N ALA A 314 0.56 30.83 -16.58
CA ALA A 314 0.18 29.81 -17.53
C ALA A 314 -1.06 30.18 -18.34
N ASN A 315 -2.07 30.77 -17.69
CA ASN A 315 -3.39 30.97 -18.28
C ASN A 315 -4.13 32.21 -17.71
N SER A 316 -3.38 33.22 -17.24
CA SER A 316 -3.93 34.45 -16.65
C SER A 316 -4.84 34.23 -15.44
N GLY A 317 -4.69 33.10 -14.75
CA GLY A 317 -5.49 32.78 -13.57
C GLY A 317 -6.85 32.16 -13.89
N ARG A 318 -7.09 31.76 -15.15
CA ARG A 318 -8.35 31.15 -15.57
C ARG A 318 -8.52 29.73 -15.04
N PHE A 319 -7.44 28.96 -14.98
CA PHE A 319 -7.47 27.56 -14.53
C PHE A 319 -6.39 27.31 -13.48
N SER A 320 -6.79 26.67 -12.39
CA SER A 320 -5.89 26.22 -11.32
C SER A 320 -5.12 24.96 -11.74
N LEU A 321 -4.09 24.58 -10.98
CA LEU A 321 -3.40 23.31 -11.22
C LEU A 321 -4.34 22.10 -11.04
N ARG A 322 -5.25 22.19 -10.07
CA ARG A 322 -6.25 21.14 -9.80
C ARG A 322 -7.13 20.90 -11.03
N ASP A 323 -7.61 21.98 -11.64
CA ASP A 323 -8.45 21.96 -12.84
C ASP A 323 -7.70 21.29 -14.01
N LEU A 324 -6.44 21.69 -14.21
CA LEU A 324 -5.60 21.20 -15.31
C LEU A 324 -5.24 19.72 -15.18
N LEU A 325 -5.16 19.18 -13.95
CA LEU A 325 -4.90 17.76 -13.71
C LEU A 325 -6.12 16.87 -14.07
N MET A 326 -7.32 17.43 -14.20
CA MET A 326 -8.50 16.66 -14.64
C MET A 326 -8.58 16.54 -16.18
N VAL A 327 -7.92 17.44 -16.92
CA VAL A 327 -7.98 17.50 -18.40
C VAL A 327 -7.53 16.21 -19.10
N PRO A 328 -6.46 15.50 -18.68
CA PRO A 328 -6.08 14.24 -19.32
C PRO A 328 -7.18 13.16 -19.26
N MET A 329 -7.84 13.01 -18.11
CA MET A 329 -8.93 12.05 -17.96
C MET A 329 -10.09 12.35 -18.91
N GLN A 330 -10.39 13.63 -19.16
CA GLN A 330 -11.38 14.02 -20.15
C GLN A 330 -10.91 13.73 -21.58
N ARG A 331 -9.66 14.05 -21.93
CA ARG A 331 -9.15 13.88 -23.31
C ARG A 331 -9.27 12.44 -23.81
N VAL A 332 -8.87 11.46 -23.00
CA VAL A 332 -8.88 10.05 -23.42
C VAL A 332 -10.30 9.55 -23.75
N LEU A 333 -11.34 10.14 -23.13
CA LEU A 333 -12.74 9.84 -23.38
C LEU A 333 -13.32 10.55 -24.62
N LYS A 334 -12.62 11.54 -25.20
CA LYS A 334 -13.11 12.27 -26.38
C LYS A 334 -12.69 11.63 -27.71
N TYR A 335 -11.64 10.80 -27.74
CA TYR A 335 -11.15 10.19 -28.99
C TYR A 335 -12.20 9.36 -29.73
N HIS A 336 -12.99 8.55 -29.00
CA HIS A 336 -14.03 7.76 -29.64
C HIS A 336 -15.19 8.63 -30.16
N LEU A 337 -15.49 9.75 -29.52
CA LEU A 337 -16.53 10.69 -29.98
C LEU A 337 -16.08 11.41 -31.26
N LEU A 338 -14.84 11.88 -31.29
CA LEU A 338 -14.24 12.53 -32.46
C LEU A 338 -14.19 11.59 -33.68
N LEU A 339 -13.73 10.35 -33.49
CA LEU A 339 -13.70 9.35 -34.56
C LEU A 339 -15.11 8.92 -35.00
N GLN A 340 -16.08 8.89 -34.08
CA GLN A 340 -17.47 8.58 -34.40
C GLN A 340 -18.11 9.66 -35.28
N GLU A 341 -17.86 10.94 -35.00
CA GLU A 341 -18.37 12.03 -35.85
C GLU A 341 -17.64 12.07 -37.22
N LEU A 342 -16.32 11.81 -37.25
CA LEU A 342 -15.58 11.67 -38.51
C LEU A 342 -16.12 10.53 -39.39
N LEU A 343 -16.43 9.38 -38.79
CA LEU A 343 -16.99 8.21 -39.48
C LEU A 343 -18.34 8.51 -40.13
N LYS A 344 -19.18 9.32 -39.46
CA LYS A 344 -20.52 9.71 -39.93
C LYS A 344 -20.47 10.54 -41.22
N HIS A 345 -19.45 11.38 -41.38
CA HIS A 345 -19.27 12.25 -42.54
C HIS A 345 -18.31 11.69 -43.61
N THR A 346 -17.71 10.53 -43.36
CA THR A 346 -16.94 9.81 -44.38
C THR A 346 -17.90 9.11 -45.35
N THR A 347 -17.59 9.05 -46.64
CA THR A 347 -18.46 8.43 -47.66
C THR A 347 -17.87 7.16 -48.27
N ASP A 348 -16.54 7.09 -48.40
CA ASP A 348 -15.84 5.91 -48.91
C ASP A 348 -16.02 4.70 -47.98
N ALA A 349 -16.37 3.54 -48.55
CA ALA A 349 -16.68 2.34 -47.78
C ALA A 349 -15.44 1.75 -47.10
N THR A 350 -14.28 1.79 -47.77
CA THR A 350 -13.03 1.25 -47.24
C THR A 350 -12.53 2.11 -46.09
N ASP A 351 -12.54 3.43 -46.26
CA ASP A 351 -12.18 4.39 -45.22
C ASP A 351 -13.13 4.30 -44.01
N LYS A 352 -14.43 4.07 -44.24
CA LYS A 352 -15.39 3.79 -43.16
C LYS A 352 -15.03 2.56 -42.34
N ASP A 353 -14.72 1.44 -43.00
CA ASP A 353 -14.41 0.20 -42.28
C ASP A 353 -13.08 0.32 -41.52
N ASN A 354 -12.09 1.00 -42.11
CA ASN A 354 -10.84 1.34 -41.46
C ASN A 354 -11.03 2.25 -40.23
N LEU A 355 -11.78 3.35 -40.38
CA LEU A 355 -12.11 4.26 -39.28
C LEU A 355 -12.94 3.58 -38.19
N ARG A 356 -13.81 2.61 -38.54
CA ARG A 356 -14.54 1.80 -37.55
C ARG A 356 -13.58 0.98 -36.69
N ALA A 357 -12.55 0.38 -37.29
CA ALA A 357 -11.53 -0.33 -36.51
C ALA A 357 -10.75 0.61 -35.56
N GLY A 358 -10.42 1.83 -36.01
CA GLY A 358 -9.81 2.85 -35.14
C GLY A 358 -10.76 3.33 -34.02
N LEU A 359 -12.04 3.51 -34.33
CA LEU A 359 -13.08 3.86 -33.35
C LEU A 359 -13.24 2.77 -32.28
N ASP A 360 -13.32 1.50 -32.68
CA ASP A 360 -13.44 0.38 -31.76
C ASP A 360 -12.20 0.27 -30.86
N ALA A 361 -11.00 0.57 -31.37
CA ALA A 361 -9.79 0.66 -30.57
C ALA A 361 -9.86 1.75 -29.48
N MET A 362 -10.39 2.95 -29.79
CA MET A 362 -10.55 4.04 -28.82
C MET A 362 -11.71 3.82 -27.84
N ARG A 363 -12.77 3.14 -28.26
CA ARG A 363 -13.83 2.68 -27.34
C ARG A 363 -13.31 1.66 -26.35
N ASP A 364 -12.50 0.71 -26.81
CA ASP A 364 -11.86 -0.27 -25.93
C ASP A 364 -10.91 0.41 -24.92
N LEU A 365 -10.16 1.43 -25.34
CA LEU A 365 -9.33 2.24 -24.45
C LEU A 365 -10.16 2.94 -23.36
N ALA A 366 -11.26 3.60 -23.73
CA ALA A 366 -12.15 4.26 -22.76
C ALA A 366 -12.73 3.25 -21.74
N GLN A 367 -13.15 2.07 -22.21
CA GLN A 367 -13.59 1.00 -21.33
C GLN A 367 -12.47 0.51 -20.39
N CYS A 368 -11.24 0.36 -20.89
CA CYS A 368 -10.10 -0.01 -20.05
C CYS A 368 -9.86 0.99 -18.92
N VAL A 369 -9.88 2.29 -19.19
CA VAL A 369 -9.70 3.34 -18.18
C VAL A 369 -10.80 3.26 -17.11
N ASN A 370 -12.05 3.05 -17.52
CA ASN A 370 -13.17 2.90 -16.59
C ASN A 370 -13.03 1.66 -15.69
N GLU A 371 -12.59 0.52 -16.25
CA GLU A 371 -12.33 -0.68 -15.45
C GLU A 371 -11.18 -0.47 -14.46
N VAL A 372 -10.15 0.29 -14.82
CA VAL A 372 -9.07 0.63 -13.89
C VAL A 372 -9.58 1.48 -12.72
N LYS A 373 -10.44 2.49 -12.97
CA LYS A 373 -11.08 3.26 -11.89
C LYS A 373 -11.89 2.34 -10.97
N ARG A 374 -12.74 1.49 -11.56
CA ARG A 374 -13.58 0.53 -10.81
C ARG A 374 -12.76 -0.46 -9.98
N ASP A 375 -11.70 -1.04 -10.54
CA ASP A 375 -10.84 -1.97 -9.80
C ASP A 375 -10.13 -1.28 -8.63
N ASN A 376 -9.73 -0.02 -8.77
CA ASN A 376 -9.16 0.75 -7.67
C ASN A 376 -10.18 1.03 -6.55
N GLU A 377 -11.43 1.35 -6.89
CA GLU A 377 -12.52 1.48 -5.91
C GLU A 377 -12.76 0.16 -5.18
N VAL A 378 -12.77 -0.97 -5.91
CA VAL A 378 -12.87 -2.30 -5.32
C VAL A 378 -11.69 -2.57 -4.38
N ILE A 379 -10.45 -2.25 -4.76
CA ILE A 379 -9.29 -2.43 -3.88
C ILE A 379 -9.38 -1.55 -2.62
N LYS A 380 -9.86 -0.30 -2.74
CA LYS A 380 -10.13 0.59 -1.60
C LYS A 380 -11.18 -0.03 -0.67
N GLN A 381 -12.26 -0.58 -1.23
CA GLN A 381 -13.31 -1.28 -0.48
C GLN A 381 -12.75 -2.50 0.27
N ILE A 382 -11.99 -3.36 -0.41
CA ILE A 382 -11.33 -4.53 0.19
C ILE A 382 -10.40 -4.12 1.32
N THR A 383 -9.64 -3.04 1.14
CA THR A 383 -8.75 -2.50 2.18
C THR A 383 -9.56 -2.03 3.39
N SER A 384 -10.70 -1.37 3.19
CA SER A 384 -11.61 -0.98 4.27
C SER A 384 -12.16 -2.19 5.03
N PHE A 385 -12.54 -3.27 4.34
CA PHE A 385 -12.95 -4.52 4.99
C PHE A 385 -11.80 -5.16 5.77
N GLN A 386 -10.60 -5.17 5.20
CA GLN A 386 -9.43 -5.76 5.83
C GLN A 386 -9.04 -5.03 7.12
N MET A 387 -9.16 -3.69 7.14
CA MET A 387 -8.89 -2.88 8.33
C MET A 387 -9.95 -3.03 9.43
N SER A 388 -11.17 -3.45 9.08
CA SER A 388 -12.27 -3.63 10.03
C SER A 388 -12.33 -5.04 10.64
N ILE A 389 -11.62 -6.02 10.07
CA ILE A 389 -11.61 -7.42 10.52
C ILE A 389 -10.34 -7.76 11.30
N GLU A 390 -10.49 -8.03 12.59
CA GLU A 390 -9.42 -8.52 13.47
C GLU A 390 -9.11 -10.00 13.22
N ASN A 391 -7.88 -10.41 13.57
CA ASN A 391 -7.34 -11.78 13.44
C ASN A 391 -7.24 -12.32 12.00
N LEU A 392 -7.20 -11.43 11.01
CA LEU A 392 -6.98 -11.80 9.61
C LEU A 392 -5.50 -12.14 9.36
N THR A 393 -5.23 -13.33 8.83
CA THR A 393 -3.86 -13.85 8.57
C THR A 393 -3.42 -13.71 7.11
N GLN A 394 -4.34 -13.47 6.18
CA GLN A 394 -4.09 -13.39 4.74
C GLN A 394 -4.86 -12.22 4.12
N SER A 395 -4.37 -11.65 3.03
CA SER A 395 -5.05 -10.51 2.41
C SER A 395 -6.37 -10.91 1.78
N LEU A 396 -7.42 -10.12 2.01
CA LEU A 396 -8.75 -10.36 1.44
C LEU A 396 -8.75 -10.31 -0.10
N ALA A 397 -7.84 -9.54 -0.71
CA ALA A 397 -7.75 -9.42 -2.16
C ALA A 397 -7.32 -10.74 -2.83
N LEU A 398 -6.78 -11.74 -2.10
CA LEU A 398 -6.53 -13.07 -2.65
C LEU A 398 -7.82 -13.80 -3.02
N PHE A 399 -8.95 -13.41 -2.41
CA PHE A 399 -10.25 -14.03 -2.61
C PHE A 399 -11.04 -13.47 -3.79
N GLY A 400 -10.51 -12.49 -4.52
CA GLY A 400 -11.18 -11.86 -5.65
C GLY A 400 -12.00 -10.63 -5.26
N ARG A 401 -13.02 -10.32 -6.06
CA ARG A 401 -13.90 -9.17 -5.83
C ARG A 401 -14.97 -9.52 -4.77
N PRO A 402 -15.33 -8.57 -3.90
CA PRO A 402 -16.46 -8.73 -2.99
C PRO A 402 -17.78 -8.83 -3.78
N LYS A 403 -18.74 -9.57 -3.24
CA LYS A 403 -20.07 -9.80 -3.85
C LYS A 403 -21.20 -9.25 -3.03
N ILE A 404 -21.21 -9.55 -1.74
CA ILE A 404 -22.21 -9.12 -0.79
C ILE A 404 -21.64 -9.28 0.61
N ASP A 405 -22.06 -8.43 1.53
CA ASP A 405 -21.76 -8.57 2.95
C ASP A 405 -22.97 -8.22 3.80
N GLY A 406 -23.09 -8.86 4.96
CA GLY A 406 -24.21 -8.62 5.85
C GLY A 406 -24.43 -9.65 6.94
N GLU A 407 -25.47 -9.41 7.73
CA GLU A 407 -25.87 -10.25 8.85
C GLU A 407 -26.60 -11.53 8.38
N LEU A 408 -26.16 -12.68 8.90
CA LEU A 408 -26.78 -13.98 8.64
C LEU A 408 -26.69 -14.91 9.86
N LYS A 409 -27.47 -15.99 9.86
CA LYS A 409 -27.34 -17.08 10.82
C LYS A 409 -26.72 -18.28 10.14
N ILE A 410 -25.70 -18.89 10.75
CA ILE A 410 -25.02 -20.07 10.20
C ILE A 410 -25.08 -21.25 11.17
N CYS A 411 -25.31 -22.46 10.65
CA CYS A 411 -25.05 -23.72 11.34
C CYS A 411 -23.92 -24.47 10.63
N SER A 412 -23.10 -25.19 11.39
CA SER A 412 -22.13 -26.13 10.83
C SER A 412 -22.41 -27.54 11.31
N SER A 413 -21.83 -28.53 10.63
CA SER A 413 -21.94 -29.94 11.02
C SER A 413 -21.47 -30.20 12.46
N GLU A 414 -20.50 -29.42 12.95
CA GLU A 414 -19.99 -29.46 14.32
C GLU A 414 -20.88 -28.71 15.32
N LYS A 415 -21.48 -27.59 14.89
CA LYS A 415 -22.30 -26.71 15.73
C LYS A 415 -23.71 -26.63 15.15
N ARG A 416 -24.56 -27.53 15.61
CA ARG A 416 -25.96 -27.67 15.17
C ARG A 416 -26.88 -26.50 15.57
N SER A 417 -26.42 -25.56 16.40
CA SER A 417 -27.19 -24.38 16.81
C SER A 417 -26.98 -23.22 15.84
N LYS A 418 -28.05 -22.51 15.47
CA LYS A 418 -27.99 -21.28 14.65
C LYS A 418 -27.14 -20.22 15.33
N GLN A 419 -26.08 -19.76 14.67
CA GLN A 419 -25.17 -18.75 15.21
C GLN A 419 -25.30 -17.43 14.45
N ASP A 420 -25.53 -16.33 15.18
CA ASP A 420 -25.55 -14.99 14.58
C ASP A 420 -24.13 -14.59 14.15
N ARG A 421 -23.96 -14.26 12.87
CA ARG A 421 -22.68 -13.91 12.25
C ARG A 421 -22.86 -12.77 11.26
N TYR A 422 -21.74 -12.16 10.92
CA TYR A 422 -21.62 -11.26 9.78
C TYR A 422 -20.73 -11.94 8.76
N ALA A 423 -21.11 -11.95 7.49
CA ALA A 423 -20.31 -12.59 6.45
C ALA A 423 -19.91 -11.58 5.37
N PHE A 424 -18.72 -11.76 4.82
CA PHE A 424 -18.27 -11.09 3.61
C PHE A 424 -18.05 -12.15 2.53
N LEU A 425 -18.84 -12.12 1.47
CA LEU A 425 -18.71 -13.02 0.32
C LEU A 425 -17.77 -12.40 -0.73
N PHE A 426 -16.78 -13.17 -1.15
CA PHE A 426 -15.87 -12.86 -2.26
C PHE A 426 -16.00 -13.94 -3.34
N ASP A 427 -15.40 -13.71 -4.52
CA ASP A 427 -15.37 -14.71 -5.61
C ASP A 427 -14.91 -16.09 -5.14
N LYS A 428 -13.88 -16.18 -4.27
CA LYS A 428 -13.24 -17.45 -3.87
C LYS A 428 -13.52 -17.91 -2.44
N ALA A 429 -14.08 -17.05 -1.59
CA ALA A 429 -14.25 -17.39 -0.18
C ALA A 429 -15.39 -16.60 0.49
N VAL A 430 -15.92 -17.18 1.57
CA VAL A 430 -16.79 -16.49 2.52
C VAL A 430 -16.01 -16.26 3.81
N VAL A 431 -15.90 -15.01 4.24
CA VAL A 431 -15.25 -14.65 5.49
C VAL A 431 -16.33 -14.49 6.56
N ILE A 432 -16.37 -15.43 7.52
CA ILE A 432 -17.35 -15.45 8.60
C ILE A 432 -16.78 -14.75 9.83
N CYS A 433 -17.49 -13.71 10.26
CA CYS A 433 -17.09 -12.83 11.35
C CYS A 433 -18.14 -12.81 12.47
N LYS A 434 -17.69 -12.46 13.67
CA LYS A 434 -18.56 -12.04 14.78
C LYS A 434 -18.42 -10.53 14.95
N LYS A 435 -19.53 -9.80 14.82
CA LYS A 435 -19.58 -8.36 15.09
C LYS A 435 -19.27 -8.09 16.58
N LYS A 436 -18.35 -7.18 16.87
CA LYS A 436 -17.99 -6.77 18.24
C LYS A 436 -18.74 -5.49 18.63
N SER A 437 -18.13 -4.33 18.40
CA SER A 437 -18.69 -3.01 18.70
C SER A 437 -18.32 -2.00 17.61
N GLY A 438 -19.27 -1.15 17.20
CA GLY A 438 -19.07 -0.22 16.10
C GLY A 438 -18.88 -0.93 14.76
N GLU A 439 -17.79 -0.61 14.07
CA GLU A 439 -17.42 -1.16 12.74
C GLU A 439 -16.42 -2.32 12.83
N THR A 440 -16.09 -2.82 14.02
CA THR A 440 -15.09 -3.88 14.19
C THR A 440 -15.69 -5.28 14.16
N PHE A 441 -15.02 -6.16 13.41
CA PHE A 441 -15.40 -7.55 13.20
C PHE A 441 -14.28 -8.48 13.69
N GLU A 442 -14.65 -9.59 14.31
CA GLU A 442 -13.71 -10.62 14.72
C GLU A 442 -13.81 -11.82 13.79
N LEU A 443 -12.73 -12.16 13.09
CA LEU A 443 -12.71 -13.34 12.23
C LEU A 443 -13.00 -14.62 13.03
N LYS A 444 -13.91 -15.45 12.52
CA LYS A 444 -14.22 -16.77 13.07
C LYS A 444 -13.79 -17.90 12.16
N GLU A 445 -14.03 -17.75 10.86
CA GLU A 445 -13.76 -18.80 9.89
C GLU A 445 -13.65 -18.21 8.48
N ILE A 446 -12.85 -18.84 7.62
CA ILE A 446 -12.78 -18.54 6.18
C ILE A 446 -13.18 -19.82 5.45
N ILE A 447 -14.25 -19.75 4.67
CA ILE A 447 -14.78 -20.88 3.90
C ILE A 447 -14.38 -20.71 2.45
N GLU A 448 -13.40 -21.49 1.97
CA GLU A 448 -12.95 -21.44 0.58
C GLU A 448 -13.92 -22.18 -0.34
N LEU A 449 -14.50 -21.45 -1.31
CA LEU A 449 -15.64 -21.90 -2.10
C LEU A 449 -15.31 -23.01 -3.12
N HIS A 450 -14.04 -23.17 -3.51
CA HIS A 450 -13.63 -24.17 -4.53
C HIS A 450 -13.99 -25.61 -4.18
N ASN A 451 -14.11 -25.91 -2.88
CA ASN A 451 -14.43 -27.25 -2.39
C ASN A 451 -15.93 -27.49 -2.19
N TYR A 452 -16.79 -26.50 -2.44
CA TYR A 452 -18.20 -26.58 -2.06
C TYR A 452 -19.14 -26.51 -3.26
N GLN A 453 -20.36 -27.01 -3.07
CA GLN A 453 -21.48 -26.83 -3.97
C GLN A 453 -22.66 -26.26 -3.20
N ILE A 454 -23.45 -25.43 -3.87
CA ILE A 454 -24.64 -24.82 -3.29
C ILE A 454 -25.85 -25.71 -3.58
N ARG A 455 -26.72 -25.88 -2.59
CA ARG A 455 -28.03 -26.49 -2.75
C ARG A 455 -29.08 -25.58 -2.16
N ASP A 456 -30.01 -25.13 -2.98
CA ASP A 456 -31.17 -24.39 -2.53
C ASP A 456 -32.18 -25.31 -1.80
N GLU A 457 -32.69 -24.85 -0.67
CA GLU A 457 -33.69 -25.54 0.14
C GLU A 457 -34.97 -24.70 0.22
N THR A 458 -36.06 -25.24 -0.33
CA THR A 458 -37.37 -24.59 -0.37
C THR A 458 -38.28 -24.98 0.81
N THR A 459 -37.81 -25.90 1.67
CA THR A 459 -38.58 -26.43 2.81
C THR A 459 -38.95 -25.34 3.83
N GLY A 460 -38.07 -24.36 4.06
CA GLY A 460 -38.29 -23.24 4.99
C GLY A 460 -39.22 -22.13 4.48
N GLU A 461 -39.60 -22.14 3.20
CA GLU A 461 -40.49 -21.13 2.59
C GLU A 461 -41.97 -21.32 2.97
N LYS A 462 -42.34 -22.50 3.51
CA LYS A 462 -43.73 -22.79 3.87
C LYS A 462 -44.20 -22.10 5.15
N ASP A 463 -43.28 -21.71 6.02
CA ASP A 463 -43.60 -21.21 7.36
C ASP A 463 -43.64 -19.67 7.44
N ASN A 464 -43.26 -18.94 6.37
CA ASN A 464 -43.13 -17.47 6.31
C ASN A 464 -42.53 -16.83 7.58
N LYS A 465 -41.58 -17.53 8.22
CA LYS A 465 -41.05 -17.16 9.53
C LYS A 465 -39.67 -16.54 9.37
N LYS A 466 -39.40 -15.43 10.06
CA LYS A 466 -38.06 -14.83 10.05
C LYS A 466 -36.99 -15.85 10.42
N TRP A 467 -35.89 -15.87 9.69
CA TRP A 467 -34.77 -16.81 9.91
C TRP A 467 -35.08 -18.29 9.62
N SER A 468 -36.10 -18.59 8.81
CA SER A 468 -36.37 -19.94 8.28
C SER A 468 -35.90 -20.16 6.85
N TYR A 469 -35.63 -19.09 6.08
CA TYR A 469 -35.16 -19.17 4.71
C TYR A 469 -33.69 -19.59 4.68
N LEU A 470 -33.35 -20.67 3.98
CA LEU A 470 -31.99 -21.20 3.98
C LEU A 470 -31.55 -21.77 2.63
N PHE A 471 -30.24 -21.85 2.44
CA PHE A 471 -29.60 -22.74 1.47
C PHE A 471 -28.38 -23.41 2.13
N LEU A 472 -27.92 -24.50 1.51
CA LEU A 472 -26.83 -25.33 2.01
C LEU A 472 -25.57 -25.11 1.18
N LEU A 473 -24.43 -25.07 1.85
CA LEU A 473 -23.11 -25.13 1.23
C LEU A 473 -22.46 -26.47 1.61
N LEU A 474 -22.38 -27.38 0.65
CA LEU A 474 -22.02 -28.79 0.84
C LEU A 474 -20.61 -29.06 0.32
N ASP A 475 -19.72 -29.62 1.14
CA ASP A 475 -18.37 -30.03 0.70
C ASP A 475 -18.48 -31.15 -0.35
N CYS A 476 -17.83 -30.95 -1.50
CA CYS A 476 -17.70 -31.92 -2.59
C CYS A 476 -17.08 -33.24 -2.12
N PHE A 477 -16.28 -33.22 -1.06
CA PHE A 477 -15.62 -34.40 -0.48
C PHE A 477 -16.39 -35.01 0.70
N GLY A 478 -17.58 -34.49 1.02
CA GLY A 478 -18.49 -35.07 2.01
C GLY A 478 -18.03 -34.98 3.46
N ARG A 479 -17.12 -34.05 3.82
CA ARG A 479 -16.61 -33.94 5.19
C ARG A 479 -17.54 -33.13 6.09
N CYS A 480 -17.84 -31.89 5.72
CA CYS A 480 -18.66 -30.96 6.50
C CYS A 480 -19.46 -30.02 5.57
N GLY A 481 -20.64 -29.59 5.99
CA GLY A 481 -21.44 -28.58 5.30
C GLY A 481 -21.91 -27.47 6.24
N TYR A 482 -22.38 -26.38 5.64
CA TYR A 482 -22.94 -25.22 6.33
C TYR A 482 -24.36 -24.96 5.86
N ASP A 483 -25.21 -24.57 6.81
CA ASP A 483 -26.55 -24.08 6.53
C ASP A 483 -26.54 -22.57 6.74
N PHE A 484 -26.86 -21.81 5.69
CA PHE A 484 -26.99 -20.36 5.75
C PHE A 484 -28.45 -19.98 5.87
N TYR A 485 -28.82 -19.29 6.95
CA TYR A 485 -30.18 -18.84 7.24
C TYR A 485 -30.29 -17.31 7.14
N PHE A 486 -31.37 -16.85 6.52
CA PHE A 486 -31.62 -15.43 6.23
C PHE A 486 -32.95 -14.96 6.83
N LYS A 487 -33.01 -13.67 7.15
CA LYS A 487 -34.18 -13.06 7.81
C LYS A 487 -35.41 -13.11 6.90
N THR A 488 -35.27 -12.77 5.62
CA THR A 488 -36.33 -12.70 4.61
C THR A 488 -36.00 -13.60 3.41
N ARG A 489 -36.99 -13.87 2.57
CA ARG A 489 -36.84 -14.72 1.37
C ARG A 489 -35.96 -14.02 0.32
N GLU A 490 -36.03 -12.71 0.30
CA GLU A 490 -35.39 -11.82 -0.65
C GLU A 490 -33.91 -11.66 -0.31
N LEU A 491 -33.56 -11.60 0.98
CA LEU A 491 -32.17 -11.74 1.40
C LEU A 491 -31.60 -13.11 1.04
N LYS A 492 -32.34 -14.21 1.25
CA LYS A 492 -31.91 -15.54 0.80
C LYS A 492 -31.63 -15.54 -0.71
N LYS A 493 -32.57 -15.02 -1.52
CA LYS A 493 -32.44 -14.93 -2.98
C LYS A 493 -31.20 -14.13 -3.40
N LYS A 494 -31.02 -12.92 -2.86
CA LYS A 494 -29.86 -12.06 -3.12
C LYS A 494 -28.54 -12.76 -2.80
N TRP A 495 -28.43 -13.35 -1.60
CA TRP A 495 -27.23 -14.09 -1.23
C TRP A 495 -26.99 -15.30 -2.14
N LEU A 496 -28.04 -16.06 -2.47
CA LEU A 496 -27.93 -17.22 -3.35
C LEU A 496 -27.40 -16.85 -4.74
N GLU A 497 -27.96 -15.81 -5.37
CA GLU A 497 -27.52 -15.29 -6.68
C GLU A 497 -26.04 -14.85 -6.64
N GLN A 498 -25.62 -14.19 -5.56
CA GLN A 498 -24.22 -13.75 -5.40
C GLN A 498 -23.25 -14.92 -5.18
N PHE A 499 -23.68 -15.95 -4.46
CA PHE A 499 -22.94 -17.21 -4.33
C PHE A 499 -22.83 -17.94 -5.69
N GLU A 500 -23.90 -18.00 -6.48
CA GLU A 500 -23.88 -18.56 -7.84
C GLU A 500 -22.94 -17.78 -8.77
N MET A 501 -22.95 -16.44 -8.70
CA MET A 501 -22.00 -15.58 -9.42
C MET A 501 -20.55 -15.85 -9.03
N ALA A 502 -20.25 -15.96 -7.73
CA ALA A 502 -18.92 -16.28 -7.23
C ALA A 502 -18.43 -17.63 -7.77
N MET A 503 -19.27 -18.68 -7.65
CA MET A 503 -18.98 -20.02 -8.16
C MET A 503 -18.78 -20.04 -9.69
N SER A 504 -19.60 -19.28 -10.42
CA SER A 504 -19.47 -19.10 -11.89
C SER A 504 -18.17 -18.39 -12.28
N ASN A 505 -17.65 -17.47 -11.44
CA ASN A 505 -16.36 -16.84 -11.69
C ASN A 505 -15.20 -17.80 -11.41
N MET A 506 -15.31 -18.65 -10.40
CA MET A 506 -14.29 -19.65 -10.13
C MET A 506 -14.24 -20.74 -11.20
N CYS A 507 -15.42 -21.20 -11.63
CA CYS A 507 -15.60 -22.26 -12.61
C CYS A 507 -16.49 -21.77 -13.77
N PRO A 508 -15.98 -20.89 -14.64
CA PRO A 508 -16.78 -20.37 -15.75
C PRO A 508 -17.11 -21.46 -16.76
N GLU A 509 -18.18 -21.23 -17.52
CA GLU A 509 -18.48 -22.04 -18.70
C GLU A 509 -17.26 -22.06 -19.63
N ASN A 510 -16.93 -23.23 -20.16
CA ASN A 510 -15.75 -23.45 -21.02
C ASN A 510 -14.38 -23.29 -20.36
N SER A 511 -14.27 -23.31 -19.02
CA SER A 511 -12.99 -23.30 -18.29
C SER A 511 -12.01 -24.40 -18.72
N THR A 512 -12.54 -25.55 -19.17
CA THR A 512 -11.78 -26.70 -19.65
C THR A 512 -11.95 -26.98 -21.15
N ALA A 513 -12.59 -26.06 -21.88
CA ALA A 513 -12.77 -26.20 -23.31
C ALA A 513 -11.43 -26.29 -24.04
N ASN A 514 -11.41 -27.03 -25.14
CA ASN A 514 -10.23 -27.19 -26.00
C ASN A 514 -8.96 -27.65 -25.23
N ASN A 515 -9.14 -28.48 -24.19
CA ASN A 515 -8.09 -29.02 -23.30
C ASN A 515 -7.35 -27.99 -22.42
N HIS A 516 -7.92 -26.80 -22.24
CA HIS A 516 -7.38 -25.81 -21.30
C HIS A 516 -7.73 -26.13 -19.84
N ASP A 517 -7.13 -25.37 -18.94
CA ASP A 517 -7.47 -25.32 -17.51
C ASP A 517 -7.39 -23.86 -17.07
N PHE A 518 -8.44 -23.09 -17.39
CA PHE A 518 -8.51 -21.66 -17.13
C PHE A 518 -8.86 -21.37 -15.68
N GLN A 519 -8.06 -20.53 -15.04
CA GLN A 519 -8.28 -20.06 -13.67
C GLN A 519 -8.28 -18.54 -13.62
N MET A 520 -9.09 -17.96 -12.72
CA MET A 520 -9.09 -16.53 -12.46
C MET A 520 -7.67 -16.04 -12.15
N TYR A 521 -7.22 -15.00 -12.85
CA TYR A 521 -5.85 -14.53 -12.77
C TYR A 521 -5.78 -13.00 -12.74
N CYS A 522 -4.82 -12.47 -11.99
CA CYS A 522 -4.50 -11.05 -11.94
C CYS A 522 -3.23 -10.82 -12.77
N PHE A 523 -3.36 -10.12 -13.89
CA PHE A 523 -2.26 -9.79 -14.79
C PHE A 523 -1.58 -8.50 -14.32
N GLU A 524 -0.27 -8.56 -14.06
CA GLU A 524 0.51 -7.37 -13.68
C GLU A 524 0.89 -6.53 -14.90
N GLU A 525 1.01 -7.16 -16.06
CA GLU A 525 1.33 -6.52 -17.34
C GLU A 525 0.10 -6.42 -18.25
N THR A 526 0.09 -5.40 -19.11
CA THR A 526 -0.90 -5.27 -20.17
C THR A 526 -0.99 -6.55 -20.99
N THR A 527 -2.16 -7.18 -20.99
CA THR A 527 -2.36 -8.48 -21.62
C THR A 527 -3.58 -8.45 -22.54
N SER A 528 -3.45 -9.01 -23.74
CA SER A 528 -4.55 -9.13 -24.70
C SER A 528 -5.15 -10.54 -24.70
N CYS A 529 -6.47 -10.62 -24.86
CA CYS A 529 -7.19 -11.87 -24.95
C CYS A 529 -6.84 -12.63 -26.23
N LYS A 530 -6.52 -13.93 -26.09
CA LYS A 530 -6.12 -14.76 -27.23
C LYS A 530 -7.24 -15.04 -28.24
N ALA A 531 -8.50 -14.87 -27.85
CA ALA A 531 -9.65 -15.11 -28.72
C ALA A 531 -10.12 -13.87 -29.49
N CYS A 532 -10.26 -12.73 -28.81
CA CYS A 532 -10.80 -11.51 -29.42
C CYS A 532 -9.76 -10.42 -29.71
N ALA A 533 -8.50 -10.62 -29.29
CA ALA A 533 -7.40 -9.65 -29.39
C ALA A 533 -7.63 -8.32 -28.66
N MET A 534 -8.75 -8.15 -27.95
CA MET A 534 -9.01 -7.00 -27.09
C MET A 534 -8.27 -7.15 -25.76
N LEU A 535 -8.06 -6.02 -25.09
CA LEU A 535 -7.33 -5.97 -23.83
C LEU A 535 -8.11 -6.65 -22.71
N LEU A 536 -7.40 -7.33 -21.81
CA LEU A 536 -7.92 -7.71 -20.50
C LEU A 536 -7.92 -6.46 -19.63
N ARG A 537 -9.12 -5.93 -19.42
CA ARG A 537 -9.34 -4.60 -18.85
C ARG A 537 -9.23 -4.61 -17.33
N GLY A 538 -8.75 -3.52 -16.75
CA GLY A 538 -8.60 -3.35 -15.30
C GLY A 538 -7.22 -3.74 -14.75
N THR A 539 -7.08 -3.68 -13.43
CA THR A 539 -5.84 -3.97 -12.68
C THR A 539 -5.98 -5.15 -11.73
N PHE A 540 -7.20 -5.69 -11.54
CA PHE A 540 -7.48 -6.69 -10.54
C PHE A 540 -8.35 -7.80 -11.12
N PHE A 541 -7.87 -9.06 -11.15
CA PHE A 541 -8.63 -10.20 -11.72
C PHE A 541 -9.32 -9.89 -13.07
N GLN A 542 -8.55 -9.44 -14.05
CA GLN A 542 -9.05 -8.97 -15.36
C GLN A 542 -9.65 -10.08 -16.22
N GLY A 543 -9.30 -11.34 -15.94
CA GLY A 543 -9.75 -12.48 -16.71
C GLY A 543 -9.13 -13.78 -16.23
N TYR A 544 -8.87 -14.67 -17.18
CA TYR A 544 -8.46 -16.04 -16.91
C TYR A 544 -7.15 -16.37 -17.60
N GLN A 545 -6.31 -17.15 -16.92
CA GLN A 545 -5.10 -17.71 -17.49
C GLN A 545 -5.17 -19.23 -17.46
N CYS A 546 -4.84 -19.88 -18.57
CA CYS A 546 -4.69 -21.33 -18.60
C CYS A 546 -3.43 -21.75 -17.83
N THR A 547 -3.58 -22.59 -16.82
CA THR A 547 -2.45 -23.08 -16.01
C THR A 547 -1.42 -23.86 -16.84
N ARG A 548 -1.87 -24.47 -17.95
CA ARG A 548 -1.09 -25.36 -18.82
C ARG A 548 -0.29 -24.61 -19.88
N CYS A 549 -0.92 -23.71 -20.63
CA CYS A 549 -0.31 -23.02 -21.77
C CYS A 549 -0.11 -21.51 -21.57
N LYS A 550 -0.56 -20.96 -20.43
CA LYS A 550 -0.46 -19.53 -20.08
C LYS A 550 -1.21 -18.56 -20.99
N MET A 551 -2.01 -19.07 -21.93
CA MET A 551 -2.92 -18.22 -22.72
C MET A 551 -3.92 -17.51 -21.81
N ALA A 552 -4.18 -16.25 -22.14
CA ALA A 552 -5.04 -15.35 -21.40
C ALA A 552 -6.33 -15.08 -22.19
N ALA A 553 -7.48 -15.00 -21.50
CA ALA A 553 -8.77 -14.74 -22.14
C ALA A 553 -9.81 -14.13 -21.18
N HIS A 554 -10.78 -13.39 -21.74
CA HIS A 554 -11.99 -12.95 -21.03
C HIS A 554 -12.89 -14.15 -20.68
N LYS A 555 -13.81 -13.98 -19.72
CA LYS A 555 -14.76 -15.02 -19.28
C LYS A 555 -15.59 -15.57 -20.45
N GLU A 556 -16.12 -14.67 -21.27
CA GLU A 556 -16.94 -14.92 -22.46
C GLU A 556 -16.12 -15.37 -23.70
N CYS A 557 -14.80 -15.43 -23.57
CA CYS A 557 -13.89 -15.78 -24.66
C CYS A 557 -13.34 -17.21 -24.54
N LEU A 558 -13.49 -17.88 -23.38
CA LEU A 558 -12.82 -19.14 -23.07
C LEU A 558 -13.05 -20.24 -24.13
N GLY A 559 -14.30 -20.42 -24.58
CA GLY A 559 -14.65 -21.43 -25.60
C GLY A 559 -14.10 -21.15 -27.00
N ARG A 560 -13.72 -19.89 -27.28
CA ARG A 560 -13.15 -19.44 -28.57
C ARG A 560 -11.63 -19.49 -28.60
N VAL A 561 -10.96 -19.80 -27.49
CA VAL A 561 -9.50 -19.90 -27.44
C VAL A 561 -9.04 -21.16 -28.21
N PRO A 562 -8.05 -21.06 -29.11
CA PRO A 562 -7.50 -22.20 -29.84
C PRO A 562 -7.04 -23.34 -28.94
N GLY A 563 -6.97 -24.57 -29.47
CA GLY A 563 -6.59 -25.78 -28.72
C GLY A 563 -5.35 -25.64 -27.83
N CYS A 564 -5.44 -26.15 -26.60
CA CYS A 564 -4.32 -26.23 -25.68
C CYS A 564 -3.28 -27.23 -26.21
N GLY A 565 -2.06 -26.78 -26.51
CA GLY A 565 -0.99 -27.62 -27.03
C GLY A 565 0.39 -27.12 -26.61
N ARG A 566 1.29 -28.05 -26.29
CA ARG A 566 2.68 -27.78 -25.88
C ARG A 566 3.61 -27.31 -27.02
N ASN A 567 3.11 -26.91 -28.19
CA ASN A 567 3.93 -26.58 -29.38
C ASN A 567 3.24 -25.58 -30.35
N SER A 568 2.95 -24.34 -29.93
CA SER A 568 2.63 -23.25 -30.88
C SER A 568 3.59 -22.05 -30.76
N GLY A 569 4.84 -22.31 -30.39
CA GLY A 569 5.90 -21.31 -30.31
C GLY A 569 7.10 -21.70 -31.17
N LEU A 570 6.93 -21.75 -32.49
CA LEU A 570 8.02 -21.67 -33.45
C LEU A 570 7.54 -20.85 -34.65
N TYR A 571 8.31 -19.80 -34.96
CA TYR A 571 8.08 -18.66 -35.89
C TYR A 571 7.20 -17.55 -35.29
N GLU A 572 7.68 -16.35 -34.94
CA GLU A 572 8.79 -15.55 -35.48
C GLU A 572 9.62 -14.85 -34.37
N GLU A 573 10.96 -14.88 -34.50
CA GLU A 573 11.89 -13.96 -33.83
C GLU A 573 12.11 -12.70 -34.70
N ILE A 574 12.63 -11.64 -34.05
CA ILE A 574 13.19 -10.35 -34.54
C ILE A 574 12.28 -9.17 -34.09
N HIS A 575 12.49 -8.49 -32.96
CA HIS A 575 13.69 -7.80 -32.50
C HIS A 575 13.82 -7.82 -30.96
N SER A 576 14.96 -8.32 -30.45
CA SER A 576 15.40 -8.12 -29.07
C SER A 576 16.26 -6.85 -28.99
N CYS A 577 15.73 -5.80 -28.37
CA CYS A 577 16.55 -4.74 -27.80
C CYS A 577 17.09 -5.24 -26.45
N LYS A 578 18.40 -5.42 -26.36
CA LYS A 578 19.11 -5.72 -25.12
C LYS A 578 19.13 -4.47 -24.25
N ASP A 579 18.23 -4.39 -23.28
CA ASP A 579 18.37 -3.43 -22.19
C ASP A 579 19.48 -3.89 -21.24
N LYS A 580 20.59 -3.17 -21.29
CA LYS A 580 21.61 -3.20 -20.25
C LYS A 580 21.06 -2.41 -19.07
N SER A 581 20.81 -3.09 -17.94
CA SER A 581 20.54 -2.44 -16.66
C SER A 581 21.74 -1.55 -16.28
N HIS A 582 21.64 -0.25 -16.59
CA HIS A 582 22.50 0.76 -16.02
C HIS A 582 22.12 0.92 -14.55
N ARG A 583 22.99 0.49 -13.64
CA ARG A 583 22.97 0.97 -12.25
C ARG A 583 23.40 2.43 -12.25
N THR A 584 22.43 3.34 -12.30
CA THR A 584 22.63 4.75 -11.95
C THR A 584 22.60 4.88 -10.42
N SER A 585 23.79 5.06 -9.86
CA SER A 585 23.99 5.62 -8.53
C SER A 585 23.58 7.10 -8.57
N GLY A 586 22.30 7.38 -8.40
CA GLY A 586 21.79 8.72 -8.10
C GLY A 586 21.34 8.75 -6.65
N SER A 587 21.97 9.59 -5.82
CA SER A 587 21.52 9.84 -4.46
C SER A 587 20.16 10.55 -4.51
N SER A 588 19.09 9.81 -4.27
CA SER A 588 17.75 10.35 -4.06
C SER A 588 17.58 10.66 -2.57
N ASN A 589 17.30 11.91 -2.23
CA ASN A 589 16.90 12.30 -0.87
C ASN A 589 15.45 11.86 -0.65
N THR A 590 15.25 10.59 -0.36
CA THR A 590 14.00 9.94 0.05
C THR A 590 13.65 10.33 1.50
N ALA A 591 12.35 10.45 1.80
CA ALA A 591 11.89 10.74 3.16
C ALA A 591 12.21 9.55 4.08
N LYS A 592 12.88 9.82 5.21
CA LYS A 592 13.25 8.82 6.22
C LYS A 592 12.25 8.86 7.36
N MET A 593 11.80 7.69 7.81
CA MET A 593 10.85 7.51 8.90
C MET A 593 11.48 6.66 10.00
N GLU A 594 11.17 6.94 11.25
CA GLU A 594 11.57 6.13 12.40
C GLU A 594 10.40 5.23 12.81
N VAL A 595 10.67 3.94 13.00
CA VAL A 595 9.68 2.99 13.52
C VAL A 595 9.41 3.32 14.99
N HIS A 596 8.13 3.51 15.32
CA HIS A 596 7.67 3.73 16.68
C HIS A 596 6.65 2.70 17.16
N HIS A 597 6.06 1.91 16.25
CA HIS A 597 5.30 0.70 16.58
C HIS A 597 5.85 -0.50 15.81
N GLU A 598 6.01 -1.63 16.50
CA GLU A 598 6.46 -2.88 15.87
C GLU A 598 5.40 -3.42 14.90
N TYR A 599 5.86 -4.02 13.82
CA TYR A 599 4.99 -4.67 12.85
C TYR A 599 5.66 -5.96 12.36
N TYR A 600 4.95 -7.07 12.50
CA TYR A 600 5.50 -8.41 12.28
C TYR A 600 5.06 -9.05 10.96
N GLY A 601 4.37 -8.30 10.10
CA GLY A 601 3.72 -8.82 8.90
C GLY A 601 2.22 -9.08 9.04
N VAL A 602 1.59 -8.61 10.13
CA VAL A 602 0.16 -8.80 10.42
C VAL A 602 -0.49 -7.47 10.83
N PRO A 603 -1.62 -7.06 10.22
CA PRO A 603 -2.27 -7.70 9.06
C PRO A 603 -1.35 -7.67 7.83
N PRO A 604 -1.45 -8.61 6.87
CA PRO A 604 -0.59 -8.58 5.69
C PRO A 604 -0.95 -7.41 4.74
N PRO A 605 -0.03 -6.93 3.89
CA PRO A 605 -0.32 -5.91 2.88
C PRO A 605 -1.45 -6.35 1.93
N PRO A 606 -2.26 -5.42 1.38
CA PRO A 606 -3.21 -5.73 0.32
C PRO A 606 -2.52 -6.34 -0.92
N VAL A 607 -3.21 -7.15 -1.73
CA VAL A 607 -2.61 -7.78 -2.93
C VAL A 607 -2.20 -6.70 -3.95
N GLY A 608 -1.04 -6.88 -4.59
CA GLY A 608 -0.39 -5.90 -5.48
C GLY A 608 0.77 -5.14 -4.81
N PHE A 609 0.82 -5.18 -3.47
CA PHE A 609 1.79 -4.47 -2.64
C PHE A 609 2.92 -5.39 -2.12
N GLY A 610 3.40 -6.35 -2.91
CA GLY A 610 4.61 -7.14 -2.56
C GLY A 610 4.64 -7.84 -1.18
N GLN A 611 5.83 -8.07 -0.63
CA GLN A 611 6.03 -8.75 0.67
C GLN A 611 5.95 -7.77 1.86
N PRO A 612 5.48 -8.21 3.05
CA PRO A 612 5.51 -7.39 4.26
C PRO A 612 6.93 -7.09 4.72
N LEU A 613 7.20 -5.83 5.10
CA LEU A 613 8.43 -5.43 5.77
C LEU A 613 8.23 -5.48 7.28
N GLN A 614 9.01 -6.32 7.96
CA GLN A 614 9.00 -6.33 9.42
C GLN A 614 9.65 -5.06 9.97
N LEU A 615 9.03 -4.47 10.99
CA LEU A 615 9.46 -3.23 11.62
C LEU A 615 9.75 -3.48 13.11
N PHE A 616 10.93 -3.07 13.56
CA PHE A 616 11.32 -3.05 14.97
C PHE A 616 11.55 -1.62 15.44
N ILE A 617 11.20 -1.30 16.69
CA ILE A 617 11.34 0.06 17.24
C ILE A 617 12.78 0.54 17.11
N GLY A 618 12.94 1.76 16.58
CA GLY A 618 14.24 2.40 16.36
C GLY A 618 14.83 2.17 14.96
N ASP A 619 14.25 1.28 14.15
CA ASP A 619 14.60 1.15 12.75
C ASP A 619 14.32 2.45 11.98
N ILE A 620 15.20 2.75 11.02
CA ILE A 620 15.02 3.88 10.11
C ILE A 620 14.61 3.32 8.77
N ILE A 621 13.42 3.67 8.32
CA ILE A 621 12.86 3.25 7.05
C ILE A 621 13.00 4.38 6.05
N GLU A 622 13.66 4.09 4.94
CA GLU A 622 13.68 4.94 3.77
C GLU A 622 12.41 4.66 2.95
N LEU A 623 11.54 5.66 2.78
CA LEU A 623 10.32 5.49 2.00
C LEU A 623 10.64 5.33 0.51
N ILE A 624 10.08 4.29 -0.10
CA ILE A 624 10.15 4.02 -1.54
C ILE A 624 8.84 4.44 -2.19
N ARG A 625 7.71 4.00 -1.65
CA ARG A 625 6.37 4.36 -2.12
C ARG A 625 5.48 4.62 -0.92
N ALA A 626 5.18 5.88 -0.65
CA ALA A 626 4.21 6.25 0.36
C ALA A 626 3.00 6.89 -0.34
N ASP A 627 1.84 6.85 0.29
CA ASP A 627 0.69 7.68 -0.11
C ASP A 627 -0.06 7.98 1.18
N VAL A 628 -0.34 9.25 1.41
CA VAL A 628 -0.98 9.73 2.64
C VAL A 628 -2.39 9.14 2.82
N ASP A 629 -3.08 8.86 1.71
CA ASP A 629 -4.43 8.29 1.71
C ASP A 629 -4.41 6.75 1.79
N LEU A 630 -3.23 6.13 1.59
CA LEU A 630 -3.04 4.70 1.77
C LEU A 630 -2.57 4.38 3.19
N ALA A 631 -3.21 3.39 3.79
CA ALA A 631 -2.80 2.85 5.10
C ALA A 631 -1.46 2.09 5.05
N TRP A 632 -0.91 1.84 3.86
CA TRP A 632 0.23 0.97 3.59
C TRP A 632 1.30 1.68 2.76
N TRP A 633 2.55 1.68 3.25
CA TRP A 633 3.70 2.26 2.55
C TRP A 633 4.76 1.21 2.29
N GLU A 634 5.48 1.37 1.18
CA GLU A 634 6.68 0.64 0.83
C GLU A 634 7.90 1.40 1.31
N GLY A 635 8.83 0.69 1.92
CA GLY A 635 10.10 1.27 2.28
C GLY A 635 11.20 0.25 2.41
N ARG A 636 12.41 0.78 2.54
CA ARG A 636 13.62 0.03 2.81
C ARG A 636 14.03 0.26 4.25
N ASN A 637 14.11 -0.81 5.02
CA ASN A 637 14.72 -0.76 6.34
C ASN A 637 16.23 -0.51 6.17
N LEU A 638 16.71 0.66 6.60
CA LEU A 638 18.12 1.04 6.50
C LEU A 638 19.01 0.31 7.52
N THR A 639 18.42 -0.22 8.60
CA THR A 639 19.13 -1.05 9.59
C THR A 639 19.34 -2.47 9.06
N ALA A 640 18.30 -3.08 8.50
CA ALA A 640 18.28 -4.48 8.07
C ALA A 640 18.55 -4.69 6.56
N GLY A 641 18.45 -3.63 5.75
CA GLY A 641 18.61 -3.67 4.29
C GLY A 641 17.43 -4.28 3.51
N GLN A 642 16.35 -4.65 4.19
CA GLN A 642 15.16 -5.30 3.60
C GLN A 642 14.19 -4.28 3.00
N VAL A 643 13.46 -4.68 1.96
CA VAL A 643 12.42 -3.86 1.30
C VAL A 643 11.09 -4.58 1.41
N GLY A 644 10.02 -3.83 1.68
CA GLY A 644 8.67 -4.36 1.67
C GLY A 644 7.66 -3.35 2.21
N TRP A 645 6.44 -3.83 2.44
CA TRP A 645 5.30 -2.99 2.77
C TRP A 645 4.91 -3.08 4.24
N PHE A 646 4.55 -1.94 4.82
CA PHE A 646 4.20 -1.83 6.24
C PHE A 646 3.10 -0.77 6.46
N PRO A 647 2.35 -0.85 7.59
CA PRO A 647 1.34 0.14 7.92
C PRO A 647 1.96 1.52 8.18
N CYS A 648 1.45 2.57 7.53
CA CYS A 648 1.99 3.93 7.65
C CYS A 648 2.00 4.45 9.11
N GLN A 649 1.00 4.04 9.90
CA GLN A 649 0.89 4.33 11.33
C GLN A 649 2.02 3.76 12.20
N SER A 650 2.82 2.84 11.70
CA SER A 650 3.92 2.23 12.44
C SER A 650 5.19 3.10 12.48
N VAL A 651 5.24 4.16 11.68
CA VAL A 651 6.42 5.00 11.50
C VAL A 651 6.10 6.49 11.68
N LYS A 652 7.11 7.30 12.00
CA LYS A 652 6.99 8.77 12.15
C LYS A 652 8.16 9.49 11.48
N PRO A 653 8.04 10.77 11.08
CA PRO A 653 9.12 11.49 10.40
C PRO A 653 10.44 11.48 11.19
N TYR A 654 11.53 11.11 10.52
CA TYR A 654 12.86 11.16 11.09
C TYR A 654 13.38 12.60 11.10
N VAL A 655 13.65 13.15 12.29
CA VAL A 655 14.19 14.51 12.45
C VAL A 655 15.68 14.43 12.81
N SER A 656 16.54 14.86 11.90
CA SER A 656 17.98 15.03 12.15
C SER A 656 18.21 16.15 13.18
N ARG A 657 18.75 15.83 14.35
CA ARG A 657 19.16 16.86 15.33
C ARG A 657 20.45 17.55 14.87
N PRO A 658 20.59 18.88 15.02
CA PRO A 658 21.84 19.58 14.70
C PRO A 658 22.98 19.11 15.62
N THR A 659 24.19 19.00 15.05
CA THR A 659 25.40 18.55 15.75
C THR A 659 25.79 19.51 16.87
N SER A 660 25.89 19.01 18.10
CA SER A 660 26.46 19.72 19.25
C SER A 660 27.90 20.18 18.97
N ASP A 661 28.35 21.28 19.61
CA ASP A 661 29.74 21.72 19.54
C ASP A 661 30.68 20.59 19.99
N LEU A 662 31.49 20.09 19.06
CA LEU A 662 32.37 18.94 19.27
C LEU A 662 33.59 19.28 20.14
N SER A 663 33.85 20.57 20.35
CA SER A 663 35.01 21.08 21.07
C SER A 663 35.03 20.66 22.55
N ASP A 664 33.86 20.41 23.12
CA ASP A 664 33.65 20.01 24.51
C ASP A 664 34.02 18.54 24.80
N PHE A 665 34.19 17.72 23.75
CA PHE A 665 34.53 16.31 23.93
C PHE A 665 36.03 16.10 24.12
N LEU A 666 36.39 15.38 25.18
CA LEU A 666 37.78 15.05 25.53
C LEU A 666 38.50 14.19 24.47
N TRP A 667 37.76 13.55 23.58
CA TRP A 667 38.32 12.75 22.49
C TRP A 667 38.51 13.58 21.20
N PHE A 668 37.93 14.77 21.09
CA PHE A 668 37.98 15.56 19.86
C PHE A 668 39.23 16.43 19.78
N ALA A 669 40.04 16.21 18.74
CA ALA A 669 41.35 16.86 18.57
C ALA A 669 41.32 18.04 17.59
N GLY A 670 40.17 18.35 16.98
CA GLY A 670 40.04 19.38 15.95
C GLY A 670 40.78 19.02 14.66
N ASN A 671 41.16 20.05 13.89
CA ASN A 671 41.92 19.89 12.66
C ASN A 671 43.32 19.35 12.96
N MET A 672 43.56 18.09 12.59
CA MET A 672 44.81 17.40 12.90
C MET A 672 45.13 16.33 11.86
N ASP A 673 46.39 16.31 11.41
CA ASP A 673 46.87 15.32 10.46
C ASP A 673 47.23 13.99 11.13
N ARG A 674 47.57 12.97 10.32
CA ARG A 674 47.92 11.64 10.82
C ARG A 674 49.22 11.63 11.63
N ALA A 675 50.20 12.48 11.29
CA ALA A 675 51.52 12.49 11.91
C ALA A 675 51.46 13.13 13.30
N ALA A 676 50.75 14.25 13.44
CA ALA A 676 50.48 14.92 14.71
C ALA A 676 49.68 14.01 15.66
N ALA A 677 48.64 13.33 15.16
CA ALA A 677 47.90 12.35 15.94
C ALA A 677 48.78 11.19 16.41
N LYS A 678 49.71 10.74 15.56
CA LYS A 678 50.65 9.66 15.91
C LYS A 678 51.59 10.08 17.04
N ASN A 679 52.14 11.30 16.98
CA ASN A 679 53.04 11.83 17.99
C ASN A 679 52.36 12.02 19.36
N LEU A 680 51.07 12.39 19.38
CA LEU A 680 50.32 12.54 20.63
C LEU A 680 49.95 11.22 21.29
N LEU A 681 49.75 10.16 20.50
CA LEU A 681 49.34 8.85 21.00
C LEU A 681 50.51 7.90 21.28
N ILE A 682 51.73 8.19 20.78
CA ILE A 682 52.86 7.25 20.86
C ILE A 682 53.29 6.95 22.30
N SER A 683 53.21 7.93 23.19
CA SER A 683 53.57 7.86 24.60
C SER A 683 52.39 7.57 25.53
N ARG A 684 51.21 7.27 24.98
CA ARG A 684 49.98 6.95 25.72
C ARG A 684 49.76 5.45 25.81
N SER A 685 48.94 5.03 26.78
CA SER A 685 48.52 3.64 26.95
C SER A 685 47.63 3.11 25.80
N ASP A 686 47.69 1.80 25.55
CA ASP A 686 46.84 1.13 24.55
C ASP A 686 45.34 1.29 24.89
N GLY A 687 44.52 1.52 23.86
CA GLY A 687 43.11 1.91 23.98
C GLY A 687 42.88 3.43 23.99
N THR A 688 43.94 4.25 24.06
CA THR A 688 43.82 5.71 23.96
C THR A 688 43.50 6.13 22.53
N PHE A 689 42.46 6.95 22.35
CA PHE A 689 41.98 7.38 21.04
C PHE A 689 41.69 8.88 20.98
N LEU A 690 41.72 9.40 19.75
CA LEU A 690 41.25 10.73 19.40
C LEU A 690 40.50 10.72 18.07
N VAL A 691 39.59 11.67 17.90
CA VAL A 691 38.93 11.94 16.63
C VAL A 691 39.47 13.25 16.07
N ARG A 692 39.99 13.19 14.85
CA ARG A 692 40.59 14.32 14.14
C ARG A 692 39.78 14.66 12.89
N GLN A 693 39.74 15.94 12.57
CA GLN A 693 39.10 16.48 11.36
C GLN A 693 40.17 16.83 10.32
N LYS A 694 39.90 16.57 9.04
CA LYS A 694 40.75 16.95 7.90
C LYS A 694 40.15 18.17 7.19
N ASP A 695 41.01 18.95 6.51
CA ASP A 695 40.57 19.99 5.58
C ASP A 695 39.55 19.41 4.57
N GLY A 696 38.33 19.94 4.58
CA GLY A 696 37.18 19.42 3.83
C GLY A 696 36.09 18.75 4.68
N GLY A 697 36.22 18.70 6.01
CA GLY A 697 35.14 18.27 6.92
C GLY A 697 35.07 16.76 7.17
N GLU A 698 35.98 15.96 6.63
CA GLU A 698 36.07 14.51 6.90
C GLU A 698 36.65 14.22 8.29
N PHE A 699 36.07 13.25 9.01
CA PHE A 699 36.55 12.81 10.32
C PHE A 699 37.32 11.48 10.23
N ALA A 700 38.22 11.25 11.19
CA ALA A 700 38.90 9.97 11.36
C ALA A 700 39.22 9.70 12.82
N ILE A 701 39.13 8.43 13.23
CA ILE A 701 39.56 7.96 14.55
C ILE A 701 41.03 7.54 14.48
N SER A 702 41.84 7.96 15.44
CA SER A 702 43.20 7.47 15.63
C SER A 702 43.31 6.84 17.01
N ILE A 703 43.75 5.58 17.10
CA ILE A 703 43.78 4.80 18.34
C ILE A 703 45.12 4.06 18.49
N LYS A 704 45.67 4.07 19.71
CA LYS A 704 46.84 3.29 20.10
C LYS A 704 46.42 1.86 20.45
N PHE A 705 46.99 0.84 19.80
CA PHE A 705 46.67 -0.56 20.03
C PHE A 705 47.85 -1.47 19.63
N ASN A 706 48.24 -2.40 20.49
CA ASN A 706 49.36 -3.32 20.32
C ASN A 706 50.66 -2.61 19.93
N MET A 707 51.04 -1.57 20.69
CA MET A 707 52.20 -0.72 20.45
C MET A 707 52.20 0.09 19.15
N ASP A 708 51.18 -0.06 18.30
CA ASP A 708 51.00 0.67 17.04
C ASP A 708 49.85 1.68 17.11
N ILE A 709 49.79 2.59 16.14
CA ILE A 709 48.68 3.55 16.00
C ILE A 709 47.90 3.24 14.74
N ARG A 710 46.61 2.99 14.89
CA ARG A 710 45.67 2.67 13.81
C ARG A 710 44.79 3.87 13.51
N HIS A 711 44.50 4.09 12.23
CA HIS A 711 43.65 5.18 11.76
C HIS A 711 42.45 4.63 11.01
N ILE A 712 41.24 4.94 11.48
CA ILE A 712 39.97 4.49 10.91
C ILE A 712 39.28 5.70 10.27
N LYS A 713 38.97 5.62 8.98
CA LYS A 713 38.24 6.68 8.27
C LYS A 713 36.78 6.65 8.70
N ILE A 714 36.21 7.82 8.99
CA ILE A 714 34.77 7.97 9.21
C ILE A 714 34.17 8.51 7.92
N THR A 715 33.25 7.77 7.33
CA THR A 715 32.50 8.19 6.16
C THR A 715 31.18 8.81 6.61
N SER A 716 30.93 10.04 6.17
CA SER A 716 29.63 10.70 6.28
C SER A 716 28.95 10.63 4.92
N CYS A 717 27.76 10.03 4.87
CA CYS A 717 26.91 10.02 3.70
C CYS A 717 25.47 10.26 4.17
N GLU A 718 24.84 11.30 3.63
CA GLU A 718 23.45 11.71 3.93
C GLU A 718 23.16 11.96 5.42
N GLY A 719 24.11 12.58 6.14
CA GLY A 719 23.95 12.93 7.55
C GLY A 719 24.16 11.78 8.54
N LEU A 720 24.50 10.58 8.06
CA LEU A 720 24.81 9.42 8.91
C LEU A 720 26.31 9.12 8.92
N TYR A 721 26.83 8.82 10.11
CA TYR A 721 28.25 8.51 10.34
C TYR A 721 28.47 7.00 10.37
N ARG A 722 29.49 6.55 9.64
CA ARG A 722 29.86 5.12 9.52
C ARG A 722 31.37 4.94 9.59
N ILE A 723 31.81 3.85 10.20
CA ILE A 723 33.19 3.33 10.05
C ILE A 723 33.21 2.02 9.24
N ASN A 724 32.05 1.43 8.96
CA ASN A 724 31.85 0.27 8.10
C ASN A 724 30.47 0.35 7.41
N ASP A 725 30.26 -0.45 6.37
CA ASP A 725 29.01 -0.42 5.58
C ASP A 725 27.82 -1.13 6.25
N LYS A 726 28.05 -1.79 7.40
CA LYS A 726 27.04 -2.60 8.09
C LYS A 726 26.27 -1.84 9.16
N LYS A 727 26.79 -0.70 9.65
CA LYS A 727 26.18 0.05 10.75
C LYS A 727 26.33 1.56 10.61
N ALA A 728 25.21 2.27 10.73
CA ALA A 728 25.10 3.73 10.60
C ALA A 728 24.57 4.37 11.87
N PHE A 729 25.02 5.60 12.15
CA PHE A 729 24.67 6.34 13.37
C PHE A 729 24.20 7.76 13.04
N ARG A 730 23.29 8.30 13.87
CA ARG A 730 22.62 9.60 13.67
C ARG A 730 23.56 10.78 13.93
N GLY A 731 24.65 10.56 14.66
CA GLY A 731 25.65 11.57 14.94
C GLY A 731 27.03 10.98 15.22
N LEU A 732 28.05 11.81 15.03
CA LEU A 732 29.44 11.41 15.31
C LEU A 732 29.60 10.98 16.78
N VAL A 733 28.98 11.70 17.72
CA VAL A 733 29.03 11.41 19.16
C VAL A 733 28.45 10.05 19.47
N GLU A 734 27.24 9.75 18.98
CA GLU A 734 26.55 8.47 19.18
C GLU A 734 27.39 7.29 18.65
N MET A 735 28.00 7.46 17.47
CA MET A 735 28.91 6.45 16.92
C MET A 735 30.11 6.21 17.83
N ILE A 736 30.73 7.28 18.35
CA ILE A 736 31.85 7.16 19.26
C ILE A 736 31.39 6.43 20.53
N GLU A 737 30.32 6.86 21.19
CA GLU A 737 29.76 6.22 22.40
C GLU A 737 29.44 4.74 22.19
N PHE A 738 28.91 4.36 21.01
CA PHE A 738 28.68 2.97 20.67
C PHE A 738 29.99 2.17 20.66
N TYR A 739 31.05 2.65 20.01
CA TYR A 739 32.35 1.97 19.95
C TYR A 739 33.22 2.17 21.20
N GLN A 740 32.83 3.02 22.15
CA GLN A 740 33.37 2.99 23.51
C GLN A 740 32.90 1.73 24.27
N LYS A 741 31.71 1.21 23.94
CA LYS A 741 31.10 0.04 24.58
C LYS A 741 31.25 -1.26 23.80
N ASN A 742 31.39 -1.19 22.47
CA ASN A 742 31.43 -2.35 21.58
C ASN A 742 32.80 -2.47 20.88
N SER A 743 33.40 -3.65 20.88
CA SER A 743 34.75 -3.87 20.33
C SER A 743 34.79 -3.60 18.83
N LEU A 744 35.87 -2.96 18.36
CA LEU A 744 36.12 -2.75 16.94
C LEU A 744 36.42 -4.06 16.20
N LYS A 745 36.74 -5.16 16.91
CA LYS A 745 37.08 -6.47 16.31
C LYS A 745 36.03 -7.04 15.40
N GLU A 746 34.76 -6.76 15.67
CA GLU A 746 33.64 -7.24 14.87
C GLU A 746 33.79 -6.84 13.39
N TYR A 747 34.46 -5.71 13.13
CA TYR A 747 34.65 -5.15 11.79
C TYR A 747 36.13 -4.98 11.39
N PHE A 748 37.03 -4.84 12.35
CA PHE A 748 38.47 -4.72 12.16
C PHE A 748 39.17 -5.83 12.95
N LYS A 749 39.33 -7.01 12.33
CA LYS A 749 39.85 -8.23 12.99
C LYS A 749 41.21 -8.04 13.70
N ASP A 750 41.99 -7.06 13.26
CA ASP A 750 43.32 -6.72 13.79
C ASP A 750 43.30 -5.61 14.87
N VAL A 751 42.12 -5.16 15.30
CA VAL A 751 41.91 -4.11 16.31
C VAL A 751 40.86 -4.57 17.32
N ASP A 752 41.26 -5.42 18.25
CA ASP A 752 40.40 -5.93 19.33
C ASP A 752 40.42 -5.02 20.56
N THR A 753 39.87 -3.83 20.39
CA THR A 753 39.70 -2.86 21.47
C THR A 753 38.46 -2.02 21.24
N THR A 754 37.95 -1.43 22.31
CA THR A 754 36.99 -0.32 22.26
C THR A 754 37.73 1.02 22.23
N LEU A 755 37.01 2.10 21.98
CA LEU A 755 37.50 3.48 22.11
C LEU A 755 37.60 3.85 23.60
N ARG A 756 38.62 3.32 24.28
CA ARG A 756 38.64 3.22 25.75
C ARG A 756 38.95 4.54 26.45
N ILE A 757 40.00 5.24 26.04
CA ILE A 757 40.52 6.42 26.77
C ILE A 757 40.58 7.63 25.82
N PRO A 758 39.76 8.68 26.03
CA PRO A 758 39.88 9.94 25.31
C PRO A 758 41.24 10.62 25.54
N PHE A 759 41.90 11.09 24.49
CA PHE A 759 43.29 11.59 24.61
C PHE A 759 43.49 12.84 25.50
N LYS A 760 42.47 13.70 25.69
CA LYS A 760 42.55 14.84 26.62
C LYS A 760 42.32 14.45 28.09
N GLN A 761 41.97 13.19 28.36
CA GLN A 761 41.85 12.71 29.73
C GLN A 761 43.25 12.55 30.35
N PRO A 762 43.54 13.15 31.51
CA PRO A 762 44.81 12.95 32.21
C PRO A 762 44.95 11.47 32.60
N GLU A 763 46.10 10.84 32.33
CA GLU A 763 46.41 9.50 32.83
C GLU A 763 46.51 9.58 34.37
N GLN A 764 45.41 9.22 35.06
CA GLN A 764 45.38 9.17 36.51
C GLN A 764 46.17 7.94 37.00
N SER A 765 47.25 8.21 37.71
CA SER A 765 47.82 7.31 38.70
C SER A 765 46.75 6.96 39.74
N ASN A 766 46.51 5.67 40.00
CA ASN A 766 45.53 5.14 40.94
C ASN A 766 45.41 5.93 42.26
N SER A 767 44.18 6.25 42.67
CA SER A 767 43.77 6.37 44.09
C SER A 767 42.24 6.40 44.24
N SER A 768 41.72 5.48 45.06
CA SER A 768 40.47 5.51 45.84
C SER A 768 39.09 5.23 45.20
N ASN A 769 38.56 4.04 45.54
CA ASN A 769 37.25 3.73 46.14
C ASN A 769 36.00 4.54 45.74
N ASN A 770 35.06 3.89 45.04
CA ASN A 770 33.71 3.58 45.57
C ASN A 770 32.82 2.81 44.55
N THR A 771 32.46 1.58 44.93
CA THR A 771 31.24 0.83 44.55
C THR A 771 29.94 1.56 45.01
N PRO A 772 28.69 1.25 44.56
CA PRO A 772 28.20 -0.13 44.30
C PRO A 772 27.01 -0.39 43.32
N HIS A 773 26.76 -1.71 43.11
CA HIS A 773 25.50 -2.44 42.77
C HIS A 773 24.92 -2.32 41.32
N THR A 774 24.48 -3.38 40.59
CA THR A 774 23.94 -4.73 40.92
C THR A 774 23.85 -5.65 39.67
N THR A 775 24.24 -6.95 39.81
CA THR A 775 23.71 -8.27 39.27
C THR A 775 23.27 -8.45 37.80
N SER A 776 23.40 -9.59 37.09
CA SER A 776 23.73 -11.02 37.36
C SER A 776 24.02 -11.77 36.03
N GLY A 777 24.86 -12.82 36.02
CA GLY A 777 24.83 -13.84 34.94
C GLY A 777 26.13 -14.57 34.55
N GLY A 778 26.71 -15.38 35.45
CA GLY A 778 27.37 -16.67 35.11
C GLY A 778 28.62 -16.71 34.21
N SER A 779 29.76 -16.18 34.66
CA SER A 779 31.09 -16.63 34.21
C SER A 779 31.77 -17.45 35.31
N ILE A 780 32.35 -18.60 34.95
CA ILE A 780 33.08 -19.51 35.85
C ILE A 780 34.19 -18.71 36.56
N ARG A 781 34.11 -18.61 37.89
CA ARG A 781 35.10 -17.92 38.72
C ARG A 781 36.47 -18.60 38.58
N SER A 782 37.41 -17.93 37.92
CA SER A 782 38.83 -18.29 38.01
C SER A 782 39.35 -17.91 39.40
N PHE A 783 40.02 -18.84 40.08
CA PHE A 783 40.52 -18.66 41.44
C PHE A 783 41.89 -17.96 41.50
N GLY A 784 42.41 -17.52 40.35
CA GLY A 784 43.72 -16.90 40.19
C GLY A 784 44.53 -17.55 39.06
N LEU A 785 45.65 -16.92 38.71
CA LEU A 785 46.69 -17.50 37.87
C LEU A 785 47.80 -18.02 38.80
N ALA A 786 48.38 -19.15 38.43
CA ALA A 786 49.57 -19.66 39.08
C ALA A 786 50.64 -19.99 38.06
N ARG A 787 51.89 -19.83 38.44
CA ARG A 787 53.04 -20.20 37.60
C ARG A 787 53.65 -21.49 38.12
N ALA A 788 53.89 -22.45 37.23
CA ALA A 788 54.65 -23.64 37.58
C ALA A 788 56.06 -23.25 38.01
N ARG A 789 56.47 -23.68 39.20
CA ARG A 789 57.83 -23.50 39.73
C ARG A 789 58.75 -24.65 39.36
N TYR A 790 58.20 -25.81 39.03
CA TYR A 790 58.96 -27.01 38.68
C TYR A 790 58.24 -27.79 37.59
N ASP A 791 58.99 -28.59 36.85
CA ASP A 791 58.43 -29.55 35.90
C ASP A 791 57.66 -30.65 36.64
N PHE A 792 56.46 -30.97 36.13
CA PHE A 792 55.62 -32.07 36.59
C PHE A 792 55.13 -32.86 35.39
N SER A 793 55.36 -34.18 35.38
CA SER A 793 54.90 -35.07 34.29
C SER A 793 53.68 -35.87 34.77
N ALA A 794 52.57 -35.73 34.06
CA ALA A 794 51.33 -36.46 34.34
C ALA A 794 51.55 -37.97 34.23
N ARG A 795 51.01 -38.72 35.20
CA ARG A 795 51.12 -40.19 35.24
C ARG A 795 49.94 -40.89 34.59
N ASP A 796 48.80 -40.19 34.47
CA ASP A 796 47.61 -40.66 33.76
C ASP A 796 46.86 -39.51 33.06
N ARG A 797 45.74 -39.85 32.41
CA ARG A 797 44.97 -38.92 31.54
C ARG A 797 44.16 -37.87 32.30
N THR A 798 44.08 -37.94 33.63
CA THR A 798 43.34 -36.97 34.46
C THR A 798 44.24 -35.87 35.03
N GLU A 799 45.56 -36.09 34.98
CA GLU A 799 46.58 -35.15 35.44
C GLU A 799 47.09 -34.25 34.31
N LEU A 800 47.51 -33.04 34.66
CA LEU A 800 48.05 -32.05 33.73
C LEU A 800 49.56 -31.96 33.89
N SER A 801 50.31 -32.19 32.80
CA SER A 801 51.77 -32.01 32.82
C SER A 801 52.11 -30.51 32.81
N LEU A 802 53.06 -30.09 33.63
CA LEU A 802 53.51 -28.71 33.77
C LEU A 802 55.01 -28.62 33.49
N ARG A 803 55.47 -27.52 32.90
CA ARG A 803 56.88 -27.14 32.88
C ARG A 803 57.11 -25.88 33.70
N GLU A 804 58.25 -25.75 34.33
CA GLU A 804 58.65 -24.56 35.06
C GLU A 804 58.50 -23.31 34.18
N GLY A 805 57.71 -22.35 34.65
CA GLY A 805 57.36 -21.12 33.93
C GLY A 805 55.97 -21.13 33.28
N ASP A 806 55.30 -22.29 33.15
CA ASP A 806 53.97 -22.36 32.56
C ASP A 806 52.94 -21.58 33.39
N THR A 807 52.06 -20.83 32.70
CA THR A 807 50.98 -20.08 33.34
C THR A 807 49.69 -20.90 33.33
N ILE A 808 49.17 -21.18 34.51
CA ILE A 808 48.04 -22.06 34.75
C ILE A 808 46.89 -21.25 35.31
N LYS A 809 45.73 -21.31 34.65
CA LYS A 809 44.50 -20.74 35.18
C LYS A 809 43.85 -21.72 36.13
N ILE A 810 43.76 -21.35 37.40
CA ILE A 810 43.16 -22.22 38.42
C ILE A 810 41.64 -22.16 38.30
N LEU A 811 41.04 -23.31 38.00
CA LEU A 811 39.59 -23.47 37.87
C LEU A 811 38.95 -23.95 39.18
N LYS A 812 39.67 -24.75 39.98
CA LYS A 812 39.21 -25.22 41.30
C LYS A 812 40.37 -25.69 42.18
N LYS A 813 40.40 -25.29 43.45
CA LYS A 813 41.35 -25.80 44.45
C LYS A 813 40.72 -26.97 45.21
N GLY A 814 41.36 -28.14 45.21
CA GLY A 814 40.95 -29.31 46.02
C GLY A 814 41.59 -29.29 47.41
N HIS A 815 40.89 -29.87 48.40
CA HIS A 815 41.36 -29.90 49.80
C HIS A 815 42.53 -30.87 50.07
N THR A 816 42.91 -31.71 49.10
CA THR A 816 43.94 -32.77 49.25
C THR A 816 45.29 -32.40 48.63
N GLY A 817 45.52 -31.13 48.28
CA GLY A 817 46.77 -30.65 47.67
C GLY A 817 46.85 -30.82 46.16
N TRP A 818 45.76 -31.22 45.49
CA TRP A 818 45.64 -31.28 44.03
C TRP A 818 44.61 -30.28 43.53
N TRP A 819 44.99 -29.46 42.56
CA TRP A 819 44.17 -28.41 41.99
C TRP A 819 43.84 -28.70 40.53
N LYS A 820 42.69 -28.21 40.08
CA LYS A 820 42.25 -28.31 38.69
C LYS A 820 42.50 -26.98 38.00
N GLY A 821 43.19 -27.01 36.86
CA GLY A 821 43.42 -25.82 36.06
C GLY A 821 43.63 -26.12 34.60
N GLU A 822 43.82 -25.04 33.85
CA GLU A 822 44.00 -25.02 32.41
C GLU A 822 45.32 -24.33 32.10
N VAL A 823 46.21 -24.99 31.37
CA VAL A 823 47.48 -24.39 30.91
C VAL A 823 47.26 -23.75 29.56
N TYR A 824 47.75 -22.52 29.41
CA TYR A 824 47.75 -21.82 28.14
C TYR A 824 49.13 -21.92 27.47
N GLY A 825 49.19 -22.54 26.29
CA GLY A 825 50.05 -22.05 25.23
C GLY A 825 51.03 -23.02 24.55
N ARG A 826 51.48 -22.54 23.39
CA ARG A 826 52.61 -22.98 22.54
C ARG A 826 52.50 -24.33 21.82
N VAL A 827 52.49 -24.20 20.49
CA VAL A 827 52.71 -25.23 19.48
C VAL A 827 54.05 -25.93 19.75
N SER A 828 54.03 -27.24 20.01
CA SER A 828 55.23 -28.08 19.96
C SER A 828 55.40 -28.63 18.54
N LEU A 829 56.61 -28.47 18.00
CA LEU A 829 57.04 -29.02 16.71
C LEU A 829 57.24 -30.55 16.80
N ALA A 830 56.87 -31.24 15.73
CA ALA A 830 56.77 -32.69 15.56
C ALA A 830 58.11 -33.48 15.56
N ARG A 831 57.99 -34.81 15.79
CA ARG A 831 58.63 -35.99 15.13
C ARG A 831 58.55 -37.20 16.08
N HIS A 832 58.34 -38.47 15.74
CA HIS A 832 58.31 -39.27 14.50
C HIS A 832 57.58 -40.60 14.83
N HIS A 833 56.80 -41.16 13.89
CA HIS A 833 57.10 -42.46 13.24
C HIS A 833 55.95 -42.96 12.36
N LEU A 834 56.25 -43.06 11.06
CA LEU A 834 55.59 -43.94 10.10
C LEU A 834 55.95 -45.40 10.42
N HIS A 835 55.01 -46.32 10.16
CA HIS A 835 55.33 -47.52 9.40
C HIS A 835 54.13 -47.98 8.55
N ASP A 836 54.47 -48.17 7.27
CA ASP A 836 53.82 -48.77 6.09
C ASP A 836 52.67 -49.77 6.27
N ASP A 837 51.65 -49.70 5.39
CA ASP A 837 51.60 -50.58 4.19
C ASP A 837 50.44 -50.25 3.20
N LYS A 838 50.81 -50.16 1.90
CA LYS A 838 50.10 -50.52 0.64
C LYS A 838 48.97 -49.66 0.01
N CYS A 839 49.28 -49.37 -1.27
CA CYS A 839 48.46 -49.28 -2.48
C CYS A 839 48.01 -47.91 -3.03
N SER A 840 48.34 -47.75 -4.31
CA SER A 840 48.45 -46.57 -5.17
C SER A 840 47.23 -46.27 -6.03
N ASN A 841 46.95 -44.96 -6.18
CA ASN A 841 46.43 -44.21 -7.34
C ASN A 841 45.05 -44.56 -7.96
N ILE A 842 44.09 -43.62 -7.85
CA ILE A 842 43.63 -42.69 -8.91
C ILE A 842 42.66 -41.61 -8.33
N GLU A 843 42.97 -40.35 -8.65
CA GLU A 843 42.30 -39.02 -8.59
C GLU A 843 41.01 -38.71 -7.77
N ARG A 844 41.16 -37.77 -6.79
CA ARG A 844 40.23 -36.78 -6.13
C ARG A 844 38.90 -37.32 -5.51
N PRO A 845 38.22 -36.66 -4.53
CA PRO A 845 38.49 -35.48 -3.68
C PRO A 845 38.31 -35.77 -2.14
N SER A 846 38.34 -34.71 -1.30
CA SER A 846 37.77 -34.57 0.08
C SER A 846 38.64 -34.84 1.35
N CYS A 847 38.37 -34.01 2.37
CA CYS A 847 38.57 -34.18 3.83
C CYS A 847 39.92 -33.81 4.54
N LEU A 848 39.83 -32.74 5.35
CA LEU A 848 40.22 -32.57 6.78
C LEU A 848 41.60 -33.05 7.32
N THR A 849 42.34 -32.13 7.97
CA THR A 849 42.67 -32.13 9.43
C THR A 849 43.75 -31.06 9.71
N CYS A 850 43.62 -30.08 10.63
CA CYS A 850 43.39 -30.09 12.08
C CYS A 850 44.68 -29.65 12.82
N PHE A 851 44.91 -28.33 12.92
CA PHE A 851 45.81 -27.75 13.93
C PHE A 851 44.96 -27.27 15.11
N CYS A 852 44.71 -28.18 16.06
CA CYS A 852 44.08 -27.84 17.34
C CYS A 852 45.15 -27.35 18.31
N LEU A 853 45.05 -26.09 18.74
CA LEU A 853 45.54 -25.67 20.05
C LEU A 853 44.67 -26.38 21.09
N TYR A 854 45.14 -27.51 21.62
CA TYR A 854 44.43 -28.18 22.71
C TYR A 854 44.70 -27.42 24.01
N PHE A 855 43.66 -26.79 24.55
CA PHE A 855 43.61 -26.44 25.96
C PHE A 855 43.54 -27.74 26.75
N GLN A 856 44.56 -28.04 27.55
CA GLN A 856 44.53 -29.19 28.43
C GLN A 856 44.03 -28.75 29.81
N VAL A 857 42.92 -29.35 30.24
CA VAL A 857 42.36 -29.18 31.58
C VAL A 857 42.61 -30.47 32.35
N GLY A 858 43.29 -30.37 33.49
CA GLY A 858 43.61 -31.53 34.31
C GLY A 858 43.96 -31.15 35.74
N LEU A 859 44.23 -32.16 36.56
CA LEU A 859 44.65 -31.99 37.94
C LEU A 859 46.18 -31.86 38.02
N PHE A 860 46.67 -30.96 38.87
CA PHE A 860 48.10 -30.82 39.16
C PHE A 860 48.33 -30.56 40.65
N PRO A 861 49.50 -30.89 41.21
CA PRO A 861 49.76 -30.71 42.64
C PRO A 861 50.01 -29.23 42.97
N SER A 862 49.38 -28.72 44.02
CA SER A 862 49.40 -27.30 44.38
C SER A 862 50.75 -26.78 44.85
N ASN A 863 51.61 -27.67 45.37
CA ASN A 863 52.95 -27.33 45.84
C ASN A 863 53.99 -27.17 44.70
N TYR A 864 53.62 -27.45 43.45
CA TYR A 864 54.47 -27.28 42.27
C TYR A 864 54.26 -25.94 41.57
N VAL A 865 53.32 -25.14 42.06
CA VAL A 865 52.99 -23.83 41.49
C VAL A 865 53.10 -22.77 42.56
N GLU A 866 53.43 -21.56 42.13
CA GLU A 866 53.29 -20.35 42.94
C GLU A 866 52.10 -19.56 42.44
N GLU A 867 51.19 -19.24 43.36
CA GLU A 867 50.10 -18.32 43.05
C GLU A 867 50.65 -16.91 42.95
N ASP A 868 50.38 -16.24 41.84
CA ASP A 868 50.65 -14.81 41.72
C ASP A 868 49.59 -14.07 42.55
N TYR A 869 49.96 -13.70 43.79
CA TYR A 869 49.12 -12.92 44.70
C TYR A 869 49.11 -11.41 44.39
N SER A 870 49.61 -11.00 43.23
CA SER A 870 49.75 -9.59 42.83
C SER A 870 48.43 -8.85 42.58
N ASP A 871 47.29 -9.51 42.76
CA ASP A 871 45.95 -8.88 42.72
C ASP A 871 45.24 -8.80 44.08
N TYR A 872 45.97 -8.94 45.21
CA TYR A 872 45.41 -8.72 46.55
C TYR A 872 46.28 -7.77 47.41
N CYS A 873 46.23 -6.47 47.10
CA CYS A 873 46.33 -5.35 48.05
C CYS A 873 45.85 -4.05 47.40
#